data_AF-A0A7C3F1T7-F1
#
_entry.id   AF-A0A7C3F1T7-F1
#
_cell.length_a   1.000
_cell.length_b   1.000
_cell.length_c   1.000
_cell.angle_alpha   90.00
_cell.angle_beta   90.00
_cell.angle_gamma   90.00
#
_symmetry.space_group_name_H-M   'P 1'
#
loop_
_entity.id
_entity.type
_entity.pdbx_description
1 polymer ?
#
loop_
_entity_poly.entity_id
_entity_poly.type
_entity_poly.pdbx_seq_one_letter_code
_entity_poly.pdbx_strand_id
1 'polypeptide(L)'
;MLPAVWVVAAAGLMACLAPAAGAGMVTRRWGTPPVGQPGRAAQPQARPPVAYAPQVQIAPEIDGRLADECWKKARALGLTRALDGAGPAAQASEARLVRVGQTLYVAIRCIEPLVGKLKVQRRPHDGDLWQDDSAEVFLGFEGGYYHFGISAAGSTYDAKGKDSGWDSGFQAAAAVGDGDWTTEAAIPLDRLLGASKEPKSWSLNVTRNRHVAGTWQESAWSPTYSSDSHVPARFGQLLFRDPPRDGEQGSETPRSAIGSQPSAVRIDEAEGGEGIVRFDLADLPKGARIYRADLLLFRTAAVTGASPEALADIEVHPLDDESAAGAQAKPGGRPLALRPPLLDRLDATEAIRRASRLTRRASFFVKTCPLWNAQATCLEVAYEGEANGVPPPVAEVKALHRAGQTFITWKEVAPLITVDKATWGEIKTKLAEAKDACSYRIYTHPRPITAKNLPDATLIAELGPLSAYNVNARNKEYLIGQAMLQPAEMGELARDYNGYMHTWTMDSPRMDRYPVPRFVIDERAGPLPAGVGLYVHSPQKAGNAHYAVVTVCEGVESTRAISSVEVEETVGIGEPVCQGDGLRGPFFDYPGVRKIYTQWCAPPLAPRPNMAFNWSVLVPPNVRGKAPAELYFHPEGYSYAQPGKKMLLSSIQIAPHDYPASNWYGFNDSWGTLRSYRAGTVRNHTQWRIIAFLDWAAAALPIDPRRVMAVGADGAAALALSFPDRFACVFVTGFDRQSVLEPKAADKFAAAWGVRSADIKDDQGRAEWAWANLDDAVIRRTALPLFVCRGPSWGGDPGWGKGWGRFYRAMLKAGQPLVAHWAWGGQLAKPDWHTGLWRGVELRSDAPVPAFANCSLDREGEGDGNTNTSFAWRDVAETADSFEVTVLSRECTFDLTPRRLRLFHLKPGEKLRWEAAPLPGRGKGEPQGGEVDADGDGVVTLKGLTVPRDCPGLRVVLRRTRRLP
;
A
#
# COMPACT_ATOMS: atom_id res chain seq x y z
N MET A 1 -8.78 56.60 2.81
CA MET A 1 -9.80 57.47 2.22
C MET A 1 -9.89 57.18 0.72
N LEU A 2 -10.93 56.44 0.33
CA LEU A 2 -11.61 56.52 -0.97
C LEU A 2 -12.59 57.73 -0.93
N PRO A 3 -13.32 58.17 -2.00
CA PRO A 3 -13.77 57.40 -3.18
C PRO A 3 -13.94 58.13 -4.56
N ALA A 4 -14.02 57.30 -5.62
CA ALA A 4 -14.97 57.21 -6.77
C ALA A 4 -15.46 58.44 -7.58
N VAL A 5 -15.59 58.27 -8.92
CA VAL A 5 -16.88 58.06 -9.67
C VAL A 5 -16.68 57.90 -11.21
N TRP A 6 -17.27 56.82 -11.74
CA TRP A 6 -17.89 56.46 -13.05
C TRP A 6 -17.94 57.39 -14.29
N VAL A 7 -17.78 56.79 -15.49
CA VAL A 7 -18.60 56.97 -16.75
C VAL A 7 -18.53 55.67 -17.60
N VAL A 8 -19.58 54.83 -17.61
CA VAL A 8 -20.57 54.54 -18.69
C VAL A 8 -20.02 54.19 -20.08
N ALA A 9 -20.17 52.92 -20.47
CA ALA A 9 -20.00 52.42 -21.83
C ALA A 9 -21.32 52.48 -22.62
N ALA A 10 -21.24 52.94 -23.87
CA ALA A 10 -22.37 53.08 -24.79
C ALA A 10 -22.84 51.74 -25.36
N ALA A 11 -24.15 51.51 -25.32
CA ALA A 11 -24.83 50.41 -25.99
C ALA A 11 -25.07 50.75 -27.47
N GLY A 12 -24.45 50.00 -28.37
CA GLY A 12 -24.77 49.98 -29.80
C GLY A 12 -25.55 48.72 -30.15
N LEU A 13 -26.79 48.88 -30.59
CA LEU A 13 -27.60 47.82 -31.23
C LEU A 13 -26.86 47.31 -32.48
N MET A 14 -26.47 46.03 -32.49
CA MET A 14 -26.27 45.27 -33.72
C MET A 14 -27.26 44.11 -33.75
N ALA A 15 -28.01 44.04 -34.85
CA ALA A 15 -29.05 43.08 -35.10
C ALA A 15 -28.53 41.64 -35.00
N CYS A 16 -29.28 40.81 -34.26
CA CYS A 16 -29.07 39.38 -34.14
C CYS A 16 -29.27 38.68 -35.48
N LEU A 17 -28.19 38.44 -36.22
CA LEU A 17 -28.07 37.22 -37.02
C LEU A 17 -27.51 36.15 -36.09
N ALA A 18 -28.40 35.27 -35.61
CA ALA A 18 -27.97 34.06 -34.92
C ALA A 18 -27.06 33.27 -35.89
N PRO A 19 -25.80 32.99 -35.53
CA PRO A 19 -25.02 32.05 -36.32
C PRO A 19 -25.73 30.70 -36.21
N ALA A 20 -25.97 30.05 -37.36
CA ALA A 20 -26.35 28.64 -37.37
C ALA A 20 -25.37 27.89 -36.47
N ALA A 21 -25.87 27.18 -35.46
CA ALA A 21 -25.06 26.43 -34.52
C ALA A 21 -24.28 25.37 -35.31
N GLY A 22 -23.01 25.63 -35.61
CA GLY A 22 -22.14 24.65 -36.24
C GLY A 22 -21.98 23.45 -35.31
N ALA A 23 -22.01 22.24 -35.88
CA ALA A 23 -21.75 21.01 -35.13
C ALA A 23 -20.40 21.12 -34.39
N GLY A 24 -20.42 20.80 -33.10
CA GLY A 24 -19.24 20.83 -32.22
C GLY A 24 -18.75 19.42 -31.88
N MET A 25 -17.66 19.30 -31.13
CA MET A 25 -17.28 18.01 -30.56
C MET A 25 -18.28 17.61 -29.48
N VAL A 26 -18.85 16.42 -29.57
CA VAL A 26 -19.75 15.82 -28.57
C VAL A 26 -19.13 14.53 -28.08
N THR A 27 -19.11 14.32 -26.77
CA THR A 27 -18.74 13.02 -26.19
C THR A 27 -20.00 12.30 -25.76
N ARG A 28 -20.09 11.02 -26.12
CA ARG A 28 -21.15 10.12 -25.68
C ARG A 28 -20.54 8.85 -25.10
N ARG A 29 -21.15 8.36 -24.01
CA ARG A 29 -20.81 7.08 -23.38
C ARG A 29 -21.92 6.05 -23.65
N TRP A 30 -21.50 4.83 -23.95
CA TRP A 30 -22.30 3.61 -23.89
C TRP A 30 -21.82 2.79 -22.69
N GLY A 31 -22.77 2.19 -21.96
CA GLY A 31 -22.49 1.48 -20.72
C GLY A 31 -22.40 2.38 -19.49
N THR A 32 -22.42 1.75 -18.32
CA THR A 32 -22.44 2.44 -17.02
C THR A 32 -21.24 1.97 -16.21
N PRO A 33 -20.30 2.86 -15.83
CA PRO A 33 -19.18 2.48 -14.99
C PRO A 33 -19.68 2.06 -13.60
N PRO A 34 -18.90 1.27 -12.84
CA PRO A 34 -19.28 0.93 -11.48
C PRO A 34 -19.32 2.20 -10.61
N VAL A 35 -20.24 2.25 -9.65
CA VAL A 35 -20.31 3.34 -8.67
C VAL A 35 -19.30 3.07 -7.57
N GLY A 36 -18.38 4.01 -7.34
CA GLY A 36 -17.32 3.89 -6.35
C GLY A 36 -16.04 3.21 -6.86
N GLN A 37 -14.96 3.26 -6.07
CA GLN A 37 -13.75 2.52 -6.41
C GLN A 37 -14.02 1.00 -6.28
N PRO A 38 -13.49 0.15 -7.19
CA PRO A 38 -13.47 -1.27 -6.93
C PRO A 38 -12.74 -1.46 -5.60
N GLY A 39 -13.41 -2.05 -4.62
CA GLY A 39 -12.76 -2.33 -3.35
C GLY A 39 -11.44 -3.07 -3.63
N ARG A 40 -10.46 -2.94 -2.72
CA ARG A 40 -9.48 -4.02 -2.50
C ARG A 40 -10.27 -5.32 -2.60
N ALA A 41 -9.78 -6.37 -3.27
CA ALA A 41 -10.45 -7.67 -3.31
C ALA A 41 -10.79 -8.12 -1.88
N ALA A 42 -11.88 -7.59 -1.36
CA ALA A 42 -12.54 -7.98 -0.18
C ALA A 42 -13.14 -9.24 -0.72
N GLN A 43 -12.62 -10.37 -0.28
CA GLN A 43 -13.44 -11.55 -0.28
C GLN A 43 -14.77 -11.09 0.32
N PRO A 44 -15.85 -11.06 -0.47
CA PRO A 44 -17.04 -10.34 -0.09
C PRO A 44 -17.50 -10.92 1.24
N GLN A 45 -17.30 -10.18 2.33
CA GLN A 45 -17.65 -10.62 3.67
C GLN A 45 -19.17 -10.51 3.78
N ALA A 46 -19.86 -11.55 3.31
CA ALA A 46 -21.31 -11.65 3.44
C ALA A 46 -21.69 -11.45 4.91
N ARG A 47 -22.79 -10.75 5.17
CA ARG A 47 -23.35 -10.69 6.53
C ARG A 47 -23.64 -12.12 7.00
N PRO A 48 -23.41 -12.46 8.29
CA PRO A 48 -23.74 -13.77 8.79
C PRO A 48 -25.22 -14.13 8.48
N PRO A 49 -25.49 -15.35 7.98
CA PRO A 49 -26.82 -15.77 7.55
C PRO A 49 -27.75 -16.06 8.73
N VAL A 50 -29.04 -16.26 8.44
CA VAL A 50 -30.06 -16.65 9.44
C VAL A 50 -30.54 -18.08 9.14
N ALA A 51 -30.50 -18.94 10.14
CA ALA A 51 -31.05 -20.29 10.16
C ALA A 51 -32.34 -20.37 10.98
N TYR A 52 -33.18 -21.33 10.64
CA TYR A 52 -34.46 -21.59 11.29
C TYR A 52 -34.51 -23.06 11.69
N ALA A 53 -34.95 -23.33 12.91
CA ALA A 53 -35.19 -24.68 13.41
C ALA A 53 -36.68 -24.79 13.81
N PRO A 54 -37.54 -25.30 12.92
CA PRO A 54 -38.96 -25.49 13.20
C PRO A 54 -39.20 -26.52 14.30
N GLN A 55 -40.29 -26.35 15.03
CA GLN A 55 -40.74 -27.32 16.02
C GLN A 55 -41.39 -28.52 15.31
N VAL A 56 -40.97 -29.74 15.67
CA VAL A 56 -41.59 -30.98 15.18
C VAL A 56 -42.12 -31.82 16.35
N GLN A 57 -43.10 -32.68 16.07
CA GLN A 57 -43.76 -33.50 17.11
C GLN A 57 -43.04 -34.83 17.36
N ILE A 58 -42.42 -35.39 16.32
CA ILE A 58 -41.69 -36.65 16.35
C ILE A 58 -40.22 -36.31 16.12
N ALA A 59 -39.37 -36.67 17.08
CA ALA A 59 -37.92 -36.53 16.97
C ALA A 59 -37.36 -37.55 15.97
N PRO A 60 -36.29 -37.21 15.22
CA PRO A 60 -35.59 -38.17 14.38
C PRO A 60 -34.89 -39.23 15.24
N GLU A 61 -34.72 -40.43 14.69
CA GLU A 61 -33.85 -41.45 15.28
C GLU A 61 -32.37 -41.05 15.04
N ILE A 62 -31.51 -41.15 16.06
CA ILE A 62 -30.08 -40.81 15.90
C ILE A 62 -29.33 -42.05 15.42
N ASP A 63 -29.55 -42.42 14.16
CA ASP A 63 -28.89 -43.56 13.50
C ASP A 63 -27.90 -43.12 12.40
N GLY A 64 -27.84 -41.82 12.12
CA GLY A 64 -26.96 -41.21 11.14
C GLY A 64 -27.55 -41.27 9.73
N ARG A 65 -28.81 -41.69 9.55
CA ARG A 65 -29.52 -41.79 8.27
C ARG A 65 -30.61 -40.73 8.22
N LEU A 66 -30.53 -39.85 7.24
CA LEU A 66 -31.45 -38.71 7.09
C LEU A 66 -32.81 -39.10 6.49
N ALA A 67 -33.41 -40.21 6.95
CA ALA A 67 -34.63 -40.78 6.40
C ALA A 67 -35.92 -40.26 7.07
N ASP A 68 -35.83 -39.69 8.27
CA ASP A 68 -36.99 -39.22 9.02
C ASP A 68 -37.75 -38.09 8.34
N GLU A 69 -39.08 -38.19 8.35
CA GLU A 69 -39.99 -37.20 7.74
C GLU A 69 -39.84 -35.79 8.31
N CYS A 70 -39.36 -35.65 9.55
CA CYS A 70 -39.16 -34.34 10.18
C CYS A 70 -38.17 -33.46 9.40
N TRP A 71 -37.18 -34.07 8.73
CA TRP A 71 -36.19 -33.34 7.94
C TRP A 71 -36.76 -32.63 6.71
N LYS A 72 -37.97 -32.98 6.26
CA LYS A 72 -38.68 -32.28 5.17
C LYS A 72 -39.23 -30.92 5.58
N LYS A 73 -39.41 -30.67 6.89
CA LYS A 73 -39.84 -29.37 7.42
C LYS A 73 -38.68 -28.39 7.58
N ALA A 74 -37.45 -28.88 7.64
CA ALA A 74 -36.26 -28.06 7.80
C ALA A 74 -35.81 -27.46 6.46
N ARG A 75 -35.37 -26.20 6.50
CA ARG A 75 -34.68 -25.56 5.37
C ARG A 75 -33.23 -26.04 5.33
N ALA A 76 -32.76 -26.43 4.14
CA ALA A 76 -31.36 -26.81 3.94
C ALA A 76 -30.43 -25.58 4.07
N LEU A 77 -29.36 -25.74 4.86
CA LEU A 77 -28.30 -24.78 5.09
C LEU A 77 -27.07 -25.21 4.28
N GLY A 78 -26.81 -24.55 3.15
CA GLY A 78 -25.70 -24.94 2.27
C GLY A 78 -24.34 -24.48 2.77
N LEU A 79 -23.40 -25.41 2.96
CA LEU A 79 -21.98 -25.16 3.18
C LEU A 79 -21.30 -25.04 1.81
N THR A 80 -21.51 -23.91 1.13
CA THR A 80 -21.16 -23.73 -0.29
C THR A 80 -19.85 -23.01 -0.52
N ARG A 81 -19.18 -22.55 0.55
CA ARG A 81 -17.91 -21.80 0.48
C ARG A 81 -16.86 -22.36 1.41
N ALA A 82 -15.60 -22.11 1.07
CA ALA A 82 -14.48 -22.35 1.96
C ALA A 82 -14.62 -21.54 3.27
N LEU A 83 -14.10 -22.07 4.38
CA LEU A 83 -14.18 -21.44 5.71
C LEU A 83 -13.61 -20.01 5.70
N ASP A 84 -12.48 -19.85 5.03
CA ASP A 84 -11.77 -18.58 4.86
C ASP A 84 -12.44 -17.64 3.83
N GLY A 85 -13.49 -18.09 3.14
CA GLY A 85 -14.20 -17.33 2.13
C GLY A 85 -13.52 -17.28 0.76
N ALA A 86 -12.36 -17.92 0.57
CA ALA A 86 -11.50 -17.76 -0.62
C ALA A 86 -12.13 -18.26 -1.92
N GLY A 87 -13.11 -19.16 -1.83
CA GLY A 87 -13.77 -19.73 -3.00
C GLY A 87 -14.97 -20.60 -2.67
N PRO A 88 -15.57 -21.26 -3.68
CA PRO A 88 -16.59 -22.28 -3.46
C PRO A 88 -16.01 -23.46 -2.65
N ALA A 89 -16.86 -24.14 -1.88
CA ALA A 89 -16.47 -25.36 -1.18
C ALA A 89 -16.05 -26.44 -2.19
N ALA A 90 -15.02 -27.24 -1.83
CA ALA A 90 -14.50 -28.27 -2.71
C ALA A 90 -15.54 -29.36 -3.04
N GLN A 91 -16.47 -29.62 -2.13
CA GLN A 91 -17.63 -30.50 -2.30
C GLN A 91 -18.83 -29.88 -1.57
N ALA A 92 -20.03 -30.05 -2.13
CA ALA A 92 -21.25 -29.52 -1.52
C ALA A 92 -21.60 -30.29 -0.24
N SER A 93 -22.02 -29.55 0.79
CA SER A 93 -22.59 -30.11 2.00
C SER A 93 -23.81 -29.29 2.41
N GLU A 94 -24.77 -29.93 3.08
CA GLU A 94 -25.92 -29.24 3.65
C GLU A 94 -26.17 -29.67 5.09
N ALA A 95 -26.70 -28.75 5.90
CA ALA A 95 -27.22 -29.03 7.22
C ALA A 95 -28.72 -28.75 7.31
N ARG A 96 -29.43 -29.47 8.17
CA ARG A 96 -30.85 -29.29 8.47
C ARG A 96 -31.04 -29.29 9.97
N LEU A 97 -31.94 -28.43 10.46
CA LEU A 97 -32.18 -28.23 11.88
C LEU A 97 -33.67 -28.39 12.17
N VAL A 98 -34.01 -29.14 13.21
CA VAL A 98 -35.37 -29.19 13.79
C VAL A 98 -35.28 -29.18 15.31
N ARG A 99 -36.35 -28.81 15.99
CA ARG A 99 -36.41 -28.80 17.46
C ARG A 99 -37.56 -29.66 17.97
N VAL A 100 -37.32 -30.41 19.04
CA VAL A 100 -38.35 -31.07 19.85
C VAL A 100 -38.08 -30.77 21.31
N GLY A 101 -39.03 -30.14 21.99
CA GLY A 101 -38.84 -29.72 23.38
C GLY A 101 -37.59 -28.84 23.57
N GLN A 102 -36.70 -29.24 24.47
CA GLN A 102 -35.42 -28.57 24.73
C GLN A 102 -34.22 -29.22 24.01
N THR A 103 -34.46 -29.97 22.94
CA THR A 103 -33.41 -30.63 22.15
C THR A 103 -33.38 -30.07 20.73
N LEU A 104 -32.20 -29.61 20.29
CA LEU A 104 -31.92 -29.26 18.91
C LEU A 104 -31.39 -30.48 18.19
N TYR A 105 -32.04 -30.85 17.09
CA TYR A 105 -31.60 -31.92 16.22
C TYR A 105 -30.93 -31.34 14.98
N VAL A 106 -29.73 -31.84 14.67
CA VAL A 106 -28.91 -31.39 13.55
C VAL A 106 -28.62 -32.58 12.65
N ALA A 107 -28.97 -32.46 11.37
CA ALA A 107 -28.62 -33.40 10.32
C ALA A 107 -27.62 -32.74 9.39
N ILE A 108 -26.53 -33.41 9.04
CA ILE A 108 -25.53 -32.91 8.09
C ILE A 108 -25.29 -33.98 7.03
N ARG A 109 -25.42 -33.59 5.76
CA ARG A 109 -25.10 -34.42 4.60
C ARG A 109 -23.87 -33.85 3.91
N CYS A 110 -22.83 -34.67 3.79
CA CYS A 110 -21.58 -34.32 3.17
C CYS A 110 -21.40 -35.11 1.86
N ILE A 111 -21.60 -34.46 0.71
CA ILE A 111 -21.35 -35.11 -0.58
C ILE A 111 -19.85 -35.38 -0.70
N GLU A 112 -19.51 -36.62 -1.05
CA GLU A 112 -18.13 -37.06 -1.22
C GLU A 112 -18.05 -38.11 -2.32
N PRO A 113 -17.62 -37.75 -3.55
CA PRO A 113 -17.48 -38.71 -4.64
C PRO A 113 -16.35 -39.72 -4.43
N LEU A 114 -15.47 -39.50 -3.45
CA LEU A 114 -14.33 -40.35 -3.13
C LEU A 114 -14.46 -40.99 -1.74
N VAL A 115 -15.63 -41.54 -1.41
CA VAL A 115 -15.92 -42.14 -0.07
C VAL A 115 -14.88 -43.17 0.39
N GLY A 116 -14.31 -43.97 -0.53
CA GLY A 116 -13.27 -44.95 -0.23
C GLY A 116 -11.92 -44.36 0.22
N LYS A 117 -11.76 -43.04 0.17
CA LYS A 117 -10.59 -42.29 0.63
C LYS A 117 -10.88 -41.43 1.87
N LEU A 118 -12.07 -41.53 2.45
CA LEU A 118 -12.38 -40.87 3.72
C LEU A 118 -11.39 -41.35 4.79
N LYS A 119 -10.91 -40.41 5.60
CA LYS A 119 -10.14 -40.74 6.79
C LYS A 119 -11.13 -41.03 7.92
N VAL A 120 -11.49 -42.31 8.07
CA VAL A 120 -12.52 -42.80 9.00
C VAL A 120 -11.88 -43.54 10.17
N GLN A 121 -11.17 -42.82 11.04
CA GLN A 121 -10.60 -43.40 12.25
C GLN A 121 -11.54 -43.20 13.43
N ARG A 122 -11.99 -44.28 14.07
CA ARG A 122 -12.77 -44.17 15.31
C ARG A 122 -11.84 -43.78 16.46
N ARG A 123 -12.03 -42.57 16.98
CA ARG A 123 -11.40 -41.99 18.18
C ARG A 123 -12.32 -42.11 19.40
N PRO A 124 -11.78 -42.10 20.63
CA PRO A 124 -12.58 -41.89 21.83
C PRO A 124 -13.26 -40.52 21.80
N HIS A 125 -14.27 -40.33 22.64
CA HIS A 125 -14.89 -39.03 22.88
C HIS A 125 -13.81 -37.99 23.25
N ASP A 126 -13.93 -36.79 22.72
CA ASP A 126 -13.01 -35.65 22.85
C ASP A 126 -11.59 -35.85 22.33
N GLY A 127 -11.36 -36.88 21.51
CA GLY A 127 -10.12 -37.01 20.73
C GLY A 127 -10.03 -35.99 19.58
N ASP A 128 -8.85 -35.87 18.98
CA ASP A 128 -8.53 -34.93 17.88
C ASP A 128 -9.27 -35.23 16.55
N LEU A 129 -10.61 -35.17 16.54
CA LEU A 129 -11.43 -35.61 15.41
C LEU A 129 -11.36 -34.71 14.18
N TRP A 130 -10.85 -33.48 14.31
CA TRP A 130 -10.59 -32.57 13.18
C TRP A 130 -9.46 -33.07 12.28
N GLN A 131 -8.68 -34.06 12.74
CA GLN A 131 -7.72 -34.76 11.90
C GLN A 131 -8.36 -35.78 10.95
N ASP A 132 -9.65 -36.09 11.10
CA ASP A 132 -10.42 -37.00 10.27
C ASP A 132 -11.47 -36.23 9.45
N ASP A 133 -12.13 -36.88 8.49
CA ASP A 133 -13.28 -36.28 7.82
C ASP A 133 -14.41 -36.08 8.85
N SER A 134 -14.76 -34.83 9.11
CA SER A 134 -15.67 -34.45 10.19
C SER A 134 -16.54 -33.24 9.86
N ALA A 135 -17.62 -33.09 10.62
CA ALA A 135 -18.51 -31.95 10.61
C ALA A 135 -18.60 -31.39 12.03
N GLU A 136 -18.62 -30.07 12.15
CA GLU A 136 -18.66 -29.39 13.43
C GLU A 136 -19.81 -28.40 13.48
N VAL A 137 -20.42 -28.30 14.65
CA VAL A 137 -21.53 -27.39 14.95
C VAL A 137 -21.09 -26.48 16.09
N PHE A 138 -21.16 -25.17 15.84
CA PHE A 138 -20.91 -24.14 16.83
C PHE A 138 -22.24 -23.51 17.22
N LEU A 139 -22.60 -23.57 18.49
CA LEU A 139 -23.89 -23.07 18.99
C LEU A 139 -23.67 -22.17 20.20
N GLY A 140 -24.24 -20.96 20.20
CA GLY A 140 -23.96 -19.97 21.24
C GLY A 140 -25.08 -19.00 21.53
N PHE A 141 -24.91 -18.24 22.61
CA PHE A 141 -25.80 -17.17 23.06
C PHE A 141 -25.03 -16.22 23.98
N GLU A 142 -25.48 -14.96 24.07
CA GLU A 142 -24.95 -13.94 25.01
C GLU A 142 -23.41 -13.78 25.01
N GLY A 143 -22.76 -14.00 23.86
CA GLY A 143 -21.30 -13.83 23.69
C GLY A 143 -20.45 -15.07 24.00
N GLY A 144 -21.05 -16.17 24.47
CA GLY A 144 -20.41 -17.48 24.61
C GLY A 144 -20.87 -18.47 23.54
N TYR A 145 -20.11 -19.57 23.35
CA TYR A 145 -20.48 -20.64 22.42
C TYR A 145 -19.97 -22.01 22.90
N TYR A 146 -20.55 -23.04 22.30
CA TYR A 146 -20.26 -24.45 22.48
C TYR A 146 -19.90 -25.04 21.12
N HIS A 147 -19.02 -26.03 21.12
CA HIS A 147 -18.52 -26.71 19.93
C HIS A 147 -18.90 -28.19 20.02
N PHE A 148 -19.49 -28.74 18.97
CA PHE A 148 -19.85 -30.14 18.84
C PHE A 148 -19.25 -30.69 17.54
N GLY A 149 -18.36 -31.67 17.62
CA GLY A 149 -17.74 -32.31 16.46
C GLY A 149 -18.26 -33.73 16.28
N ILE A 150 -18.52 -34.13 15.04
CA ILE A 150 -18.85 -35.51 14.66
C ILE A 150 -18.02 -35.92 13.43
N SER A 151 -17.25 -36.99 13.57
CA SER A 151 -16.51 -37.57 12.44
C SER A 151 -17.37 -38.53 11.61
N ALA A 152 -16.96 -38.80 10.36
CA ALA A 152 -17.56 -39.83 9.52
C ALA A 152 -17.49 -41.25 10.15
N ALA A 153 -16.62 -41.46 11.16
CA ALA A 153 -16.51 -42.71 11.92
C ALA A 153 -17.50 -42.81 13.10
N GLY A 154 -18.23 -41.73 13.39
CA GLY A 154 -19.14 -41.60 14.53
C GLY A 154 -18.45 -41.22 15.85
N SER A 155 -17.18 -40.82 15.83
CA SER A 155 -16.53 -40.22 17.00
C SER A 155 -17.06 -38.81 17.25
N THR A 156 -17.22 -38.46 18.52
CA THR A 156 -17.81 -37.20 19.00
C THR A 156 -16.82 -36.37 19.80
N TYR A 157 -16.98 -35.05 19.75
CA TYR A 157 -16.26 -34.08 20.55
C TYR A 157 -17.26 -33.04 21.05
N ASP A 158 -17.17 -32.61 22.30
CA ASP A 158 -17.78 -31.38 22.72
C ASP A 158 -16.88 -30.50 23.59
N ALA A 159 -17.19 -29.20 23.56
CA ALA A 159 -16.46 -28.22 24.35
C ALA A 159 -17.30 -26.98 24.62
N LYS A 160 -17.02 -26.32 25.75
CA LYS A 160 -17.42 -24.94 25.98
C LYS A 160 -16.32 -24.03 25.44
N GLY A 161 -16.56 -23.38 24.31
CA GLY A 161 -15.52 -22.69 23.55
C GLY A 161 -14.46 -23.67 23.01
N LYS A 162 -13.29 -23.69 23.64
CA LYS A 162 -12.19 -24.66 23.36
C LYS A 162 -11.88 -25.56 24.56
N ASP A 163 -12.69 -25.49 25.62
CA ASP A 163 -12.54 -26.31 26.82
C ASP A 163 -13.32 -27.63 26.65
N SER A 164 -12.60 -28.70 26.30
CA SER A 164 -13.12 -30.06 26.14
C SER A 164 -13.28 -30.81 27.47
N GLY A 165 -13.14 -30.15 28.62
CA GLY A 165 -13.50 -30.72 29.92
C GLY A 165 -15.00 -30.61 30.22
N TRP A 166 -15.76 -29.94 29.35
CA TRP A 166 -17.21 -29.77 29.48
C TRP A 166 -17.95 -30.77 28.60
N ASP A 167 -18.80 -31.59 29.22
CA ASP A 167 -19.61 -32.62 28.57
C ASP A 167 -21.08 -32.20 28.49
N SER A 168 -21.65 -32.24 27.29
CA SER A 168 -23.04 -31.87 27.03
C SER A 168 -24.04 -33.03 27.15
N GLY A 169 -23.56 -34.28 27.07
CA GLY A 169 -24.40 -35.46 26.92
C GLY A 169 -25.12 -35.56 25.57
N PHE A 170 -24.66 -34.85 24.53
CA PHE A 170 -25.28 -34.94 23.20
C PHE A 170 -25.11 -36.34 22.60
N GLN A 171 -26.12 -36.78 21.85
CA GLN A 171 -26.07 -38.04 21.12
C GLN A 171 -25.77 -37.76 19.66
N ALA A 172 -24.94 -38.58 19.03
CA ALA A 172 -24.69 -38.48 17.61
C ALA A 172 -24.42 -39.84 16.96
N ALA A 173 -24.76 -39.93 15.68
CA ALA A 173 -24.45 -41.07 14.83
C ALA A 173 -24.01 -40.58 13.45
N ALA A 174 -23.26 -41.42 12.74
CA ALA A 174 -22.81 -41.15 11.38
C ALA A 174 -22.93 -42.40 10.51
N ALA A 175 -23.25 -42.22 9.24
CA ALA A 175 -23.34 -43.29 8.25
C ALA A 175 -22.57 -42.88 6.98
N VAL A 176 -21.84 -43.83 6.39
CA VAL A 176 -21.12 -43.64 5.12
C VAL A 176 -21.91 -44.36 4.01
N GLY A 177 -22.27 -43.63 2.96
CA GLY A 177 -22.94 -44.14 1.77
C GLY A 177 -22.01 -44.24 0.56
N ASP A 178 -22.58 -44.48 -0.63
CA ASP A 178 -21.80 -44.70 -1.86
C ASP A 178 -21.26 -43.41 -2.50
N GLY A 179 -21.79 -42.24 -2.12
CA GLY A 179 -21.38 -40.93 -2.66
C GLY A 179 -21.48 -39.77 -1.67
N ASP A 180 -21.72 -40.09 -0.40
CA ASP A 180 -21.80 -39.15 0.70
C ASP A 180 -21.50 -39.83 2.04
N TRP A 181 -21.40 -39.03 3.08
CA TRP A 181 -21.57 -39.48 4.44
C TRP A 181 -22.48 -38.50 5.18
N THR A 182 -23.23 -39.01 6.14
CA THR A 182 -24.23 -38.26 6.90
C THR A 182 -23.97 -38.37 8.38
N THR A 183 -24.40 -37.36 9.14
CA THR A 183 -24.43 -37.40 10.59
C THR A 183 -25.69 -36.75 11.14
N GLU A 184 -26.18 -37.30 12.25
CA GLU A 184 -27.25 -36.73 13.05
C GLU A 184 -26.76 -36.51 14.47
N ALA A 185 -27.19 -35.41 15.08
CA ALA A 185 -26.89 -35.07 16.46
C ALA A 185 -28.13 -34.55 17.19
N ALA A 186 -28.32 -34.98 18.44
CA ALA A 186 -29.32 -34.47 19.39
C ALA A 186 -28.62 -33.70 20.51
N ILE A 187 -28.73 -32.36 20.46
CA ILE A 187 -28.05 -31.42 21.36
C ILE A 187 -29.04 -30.92 22.43
N PRO A 188 -28.81 -31.21 23.73
CA PRO A 188 -29.71 -30.81 24.81
C PRO A 188 -29.50 -29.33 25.20
N LEU A 189 -30.39 -28.44 24.75
CA LEU A 189 -30.27 -26.99 24.94
C LEU A 189 -30.36 -26.57 26.41
N ASP A 190 -31.09 -27.31 27.24
CA ASP A 190 -31.20 -27.08 28.69
C ASP A 190 -29.85 -27.25 29.40
N ARG A 191 -29.01 -28.19 28.95
CA ARG A 191 -27.63 -28.36 29.44
C ARG A 191 -26.72 -27.18 29.08
N LEU A 192 -26.91 -26.59 27.90
CA LEU A 192 -26.17 -25.39 27.48
C LEU A 192 -26.61 -24.15 28.27
N LEU A 193 -27.92 -24.00 28.49
CA LEU A 193 -28.50 -22.87 29.22
C LEU A 193 -28.16 -22.92 30.72
N GLY A 194 -28.11 -24.11 31.31
CA GLY A 194 -28.00 -24.26 32.77
C GLY A 194 -29.15 -23.55 33.47
N ALA A 195 -28.84 -22.59 34.35
CA ALA A 195 -29.84 -21.77 35.04
C ALA A 195 -30.29 -20.52 34.24
N SER A 196 -29.77 -20.31 33.03
CA SER A 196 -30.06 -19.13 32.21
C SER A 196 -31.46 -19.22 31.59
N LYS A 197 -32.09 -18.05 31.38
CA LYS A 197 -33.34 -17.99 30.59
C LYS A 197 -33.04 -18.23 29.12
N GLU A 198 -33.98 -18.84 28.41
CA GLU A 198 -33.83 -19.09 26.98
C GLU A 198 -33.74 -17.76 26.19
N PRO A 199 -32.69 -17.55 25.38
CA PRO A 199 -32.49 -16.30 24.65
C PRO A 199 -33.42 -16.19 23.44
N LYS A 200 -33.68 -14.96 22.99
CA LYS A 200 -34.54 -14.69 21.81
C LYS A 200 -33.93 -15.18 20.49
N SER A 201 -32.61 -15.32 20.42
CA SER A 201 -31.90 -15.87 19.27
C SER A 201 -30.58 -16.47 19.71
N TRP A 202 -30.15 -17.49 19.00
CA TRP A 202 -28.86 -18.16 19.19
C TRP A 202 -27.90 -17.77 18.07
N SER A 203 -26.60 -17.96 18.26
CA SER A 203 -25.59 -17.93 17.20
C SER A 203 -25.28 -19.35 16.76
N LEU A 204 -25.12 -19.58 15.46
CA LEU A 204 -24.86 -20.88 14.88
C LEU A 204 -23.75 -20.81 13.81
N ASN A 205 -22.90 -21.81 13.75
CA ASN A 205 -22.16 -22.16 12.53
C ASN A 205 -22.13 -23.68 12.33
N VAL A 206 -22.00 -24.10 11.08
CA VAL A 206 -21.77 -25.51 10.74
C VAL A 206 -20.61 -25.56 9.77
N THR A 207 -19.60 -26.36 10.07
CA THR A 207 -18.38 -26.51 9.26
C THR A 207 -18.16 -27.97 8.88
N ARG A 208 -17.31 -28.18 7.87
CA ARG A 208 -16.83 -29.50 7.45
C ARG A 208 -15.32 -29.46 7.25
N ASN A 209 -14.63 -30.44 7.84
CA ASN A 209 -13.24 -30.80 7.57
C ASN A 209 -13.18 -31.95 6.56
N ARG A 210 -12.44 -31.76 5.47
CA ARG A 210 -12.26 -32.77 4.41
C ARG A 210 -10.78 -33.11 4.23
N HIS A 211 -10.43 -34.40 4.28
CA HIS A 211 -9.03 -34.88 4.20
C HIS A 211 -8.72 -35.78 3.00
N VAL A 212 -9.75 -36.08 2.18
CA VAL A 212 -9.75 -37.06 1.09
C VAL A 212 -8.69 -36.87 -0.02
N ALA A 213 -8.15 -35.66 -0.21
CA ALA A 213 -7.22 -35.33 -1.31
C ALA A 213 -5.76 -35.14 -0.87
N GLY A 214 -5.40 -35.49 0.37
CA GLY A 214 -4.05 -35.25 0.92
C GLY A 214 -3.78 -33.78 1.29
N THR A 215 -4.75 -32.91 1.05
CA THR A 215 -4.80 -31.52 1.50
C THR A 215 -6.04 -31.33 2.36
N TRP A 216 -5.88 -30.76 3.55
CA TRP A 216 -6.98 -30.39 4.43
C TRP A 216 -7.78 -29.25 3.81
N GLN A 217 -9.10 -29.43 3.71
CA GLN A 217 -10.03 -28.46 3.13
C GLN A 217 -11.18 -28.21 4.09
N GLU A 218 -11.50 -26.94 4.30
CA GLU A 218 -12.55 -26.52 5.24
C GLU A 218 -13.66 -25.75 4.52
N SER A 219 -14.90 -26.01 4.89
CA SER A 219 -16.07 -25.29 4.37
C SER A 219 -17.07 -24.98 5.48
N ALA A 220 -17.88 -23.94 5.31
CA ALA A 220 -18.79 -23.47 6.34
C ALA A 220 -20.11 -22.93 5.79
N TRP A 221 -21.16 -23.02 6.61
CA TRP A 221 -22.46 -22.38 6.36
C TRP A 221 -22.34 -20.86 6.51
N SER A 222 -21.63 -20.40 7.55
CA SER A 222 -21.21 -19.01 7.71
C SER A 222 -19.68 -18.94 7.70
N PRO A 223 -19.04 -18.58 6.56
CA PRO A 223 -17.59 -18.43 6.48
C PRO A 223 -17.06 -17.42 7.52
N THR A 224 -15.99 -17.80 8.20
CA THR A 224 -15.33 -16.96 9.21
C THR A 224 -14.39 -15.93 8.58
N TYR A 225 -14.04 -16.10 7.31
CA TYR A 225 -13.06 -15.27 6.60
C TYR A 225 -11.70 -15.23 7.29
N SER A 226 -11.37 -16.35 7.93
CA SER A 226 -10.17 -16.64 8.71
C SER A 226 -9.82 -18.11 8.52
N SER A 227 -8.59 -18.49 8.85
CA SER A 227 -8.18 -19.89 8.98
C SER A 227 -8.58 -20.50 10.34
N ASP A 228 -9.54 -19.89 11.05
CA ASP A 228 -10.03 -20.32 12.37
C ASP A 228 -11.55 -20.45 12.30
N SER A 229 -12.09 -21.60 12.72
CA SER A 229 -13.52 -21.85 12.83
C SER A 229 -14.12 -21.20 14.09
N HIS A 230 -13.29 -20.85 15.09
CA HIS A 230 -13.70 -20.28 16.37
C HIS A 230 -13.78 -18.75 16.35
N VAL A 231 -14.59 -18.20 15.43
CA VAL A 231 -14.81 -16.75 15.31
C VAL A 231 -16.28 -16.40 15.58
N PRO A 232 -16.73 -16.27 16.84
CA PRO A 232 -18.14 -16.10 17.18
C PRO A 232 -18.81 -14.89 16.53
N ALA A 233 -18.05 -13.82 16.28
CA ALA A 233 -18.53 -12.63 15.57
C ALA A 233 -18.98 -12.90 14.12
N ARG A 234 -18.66 -14.08 13.57
CA ARG A 234 -18.99 -14.53 12.22
C ARG A 234 -20.04 -15.64 12.19
N PHE A 235 -20.52 -16.10 13.35
CA PHE A 235 -21.60 -17.08 13.39
C PHE A 235 -22.90 -16.46 12.90
N GLY A 236 -23.68 -17.24 12.15
CA GLY A 236 -25.03 -16.86 11.75
C GLY A 236 -25.99 -16.81 12.94
N GLN A 237 -27.19 -16.32 12.72
CA GLN A 237 -28.25 -16.31 13.74
C GLN A 237 -29.12 -17.55 13.58
N LEU A 238 -29.48 -18.22 14.68
CA LEU A 238 -30.45 -19.31 14.73
C LEU A 238 -31.71 -18.87 15.47
N LEU A 239 -32.86 -19.10 14.82
CA LEU A 239 -34.19 -18.81 15.36
C LEU A 239 -35.02 -20.09 15.48
N PHE A 240 -35.61 -20.33 16.65
CA PHE A 240 -36.50 -21.46 16.90
C PHE A 240 -37.93 -21.13 16.48
N ARG A 241 -38.17 -21.16 15.17
CA ARG A 241 -39.48 -20.95 14.53
C ARG A 241 -39.45 -21.51 13.11
N ASP A 242 -40.61 -21.57 12.47
CA ASP A 242 -40.71 -21.96 11.07
C ASP A 242 -39.94 -20.99 10.16
N PRO A 243 -39.29 -21.49 9.09
CA PRO A 243 -38.71 -20.63 8.07
C PRO A 243 -39.81 -19.81 7.37
N PRO A 244 -39.54 -18.56 6.95
CA PRO A 244 -40.47 -17.78 6.15
C PRO A 244 -40.85 -18.52 4.88
N ARG A 245 -42.11 -18.36 4.41
CA ARG A 245 -42.54 -18.90 3.12
C ARG A 245 -41.75 -18.22 1.99
N ASP A 246 -41.38 -18.98 0.96
CA ASP A 246 -40.67 -18.44 -0.21
C ASP A 246 -41.48 -17.28 -0.81
N GLY A 247 -40.96 -16.05 -0.71
CA GLY A 247 -41.62 -14.81 -1.18
C GLY A 247 -41.78 -13.67 -0.16
N GLU A 248 -41.55 -13.89 1.14
CA GLU A 248 -41.68 -12.83 2.18
C GLU A 248 -40.36 -12.16 2.63
N GLN A 249 -39.24 -12.44 1.96
CA GLN A 249 -38.04 -11.60 2.09
C GLN A 249 -38.07 -10.53 0.99
N GLY A 250 -38.19 -9.27 1.40
CA GLY A 250 -38.32 -8.12 0.52
C GLY A 250 -37.31 -8.14 -0.61
N SER A 251 -37.81 -8.33 -1.83
CA SER A 251 -37.13 -7.85 -3.01
C SER A 251 -37.14 -6.32 -2.93
N GLU A 252 -36.04 -5.72 -2.48
CA GLU A 252 -35.74 -4.34 -2.85
C GLU A 252 -35.38 -4.34 -4.34
N THR A 253 -36.40 -4.41 -5.18
CA THR A 253 -36.31 -3.95 -6.57
C THR A 253 -36.22 -2.43 -6.50
N PRO A 254 -35.15 -1.79 -6.97
CA PRO A 254 -35.10 -0.34 -7.04
C PRO A 254 -36.21 0.15 -7.96
N ARG A 255 -37.07 1.03 -7.43
CA ARG A 255 -38.08 1.75 -8.20
C ARG A 255 -37.43 2.44 -9.40
N SER A 256 -37.99 2.22 -10.59
CA SER A 256 -37.59 2.90 -11.81
C SER A 256 -37.89 4.40 -11.71
N ALA A 257 -36.84 5.23 -11.70
CA ALA A 257 -36.95 6.60 -12.15
C ALA A 257 -36.93 6.60 -13.68
N ILE A 258 -37.95 7.20 -14.29
CA ILE A 258 -38.03 7.39 -15.73
C ILE A 258 -37.02 8.48 -16.11
N GLY A 259 -35.94 8.05 -16.75
CA GLY A 259 -34.94 8.85 -17.46
C GLY A 259 -34.24 7.89 -18.42
N SER A 260 -34.01 8.31 -19.67
CA SER A 260 -33.55 7.46 -20.78
C SER A 260 -32.43 6.48 -20.36
N GLN A 261 -32.75 5.18 -20.36
CA GLN A 261 -31.79 4.10 -20.07
C GLN A 261 -30.61 4.18 -21.05
N PRO A 262 -29.34 4.15 -20.57
CA PRO A 262 -28.20 3.89 -21.45
C PRO A 262 -28.44 2.57 -22.16
N SER A 263 -28.21 2.52 -23.48
CA SER A 263 -28.29 1.29 -24.27
C SER A 263 -27.49 0.18 -23.59
N ALA A 264 -28.17 -0.90 -23.18
CA ALA A 264 -27.59 -2.00 -22.43
C ALA A 264 -26.37 -2.59 -23.16
N VAL A 265 -25.26 -2.74 -22.43
CA VAL A 265 -24.04 -3.40 -22.93
C VAL A 265 -24.38 -4.86 -23.17
N ARG A 266 -24.15 -5.37 -24.39
CA ARG A 266 -24.37 -6.78 -24.69
C ARG A 266 -23.08 -7.55 -24.53
N ILE A 267 -23.12 -8.62 -23.74
CA ILE A 267 -22.00 -9.53 -23.51
C ILE A 267 -22.37 -10.90 -24.07
N ASP A 268 -21.54 -11.44 -24.95
CA ASP A 268 -21.65 -12.82 -25.45
C ASP A 268 -20.46 -13.66 -24.95
N GLU A 269 -20.70 -14.96 -24.74
CA GLU A 269 -19.63 -15.93 -24.48
C GLU A 269 -18.73 -16.10 -25.71
N ALA A 270 -17.45 -16.37 -25.48
CA ALA A 270 -16.45 -16.57 -26.52
C ALA A 270 -15.45 -17.66 -26.13
N GLU A 271 -15.16 -18.55 -27.07
CA GLU A 271 -14.13 -19.57 -26.89
C GLU A 271 -12.73 -18.93 -26.89
N GLY A 272 -11.87 -19.32 -25.94
CA GLY A 272 -10.47 -18.88 -25.88
C GLY A 272 -10.24 -17.47 -25.33
N GLY A 273 -11.24 -16.85 -24.69
CA GLY A 273 -11.12 -15.56 -24.01
C GLY A 273 -12.16 -15.38 -22.90
N GLU A 274 -12.27 -14.18 -22.36
CA GLU A 274 -13.21 -13.85 -21.28
C GLU A 274 -14.61 -13.46 -21.78
N GLY A 275 -14.72 -13.05 -23.06
CA GLY A 275 -16.01 -12.78 -23.70
C GLY A 275 -15.94 -11.75 -24.81
N ILE A 276 -17.08 -11.46 -25.43
CA ILE A 276 -17.23 -10.41 -26.45
C ILE A 276 -18.18 -9.33 -25.91
N VAL A 277 -17.71 -8.09 -25.87
CA VAL A 277 -18.54 -6.92 -25.56
C VAL A 277 -18.99 -6.25 -26.85
N ARG A 278 -20.27 -5.91 -26.94
CA ARG A 278 -20.89 -5.29 -28.11
C ARG A 278 -21.63 -4.00 -27.77
N PHE A 279 -21.47 -3.03 -28.66
CA PHE A 279 -22.11 -1.72 -28.59
C PHE A 279 -22.90 -1.44 -29.87
N ASP A 280 -24.15 -1.02 -29.69
CA ASP A 280 -24.98 -0.50 -30.78
C ASP A 280 -24.67 0.98 -31.00
N LEU A 281 -24.20 1.30 -32.21
CA LEU A 281 -23.83 2.66 -32.60
C LEU A 281 -24.92 3.34 -33.43
N ALA A 282 -26.14 2.81 -33.48
CA ALA A 282 -27.29 3.40 -34.18
C ALA A 282 -27.51 4.88 -33.82
N ASP A 283 -27.16 5.20 -32.58
CA ASP A 283 -27.29 6.50 -31.94
C ASP A 283 -26.21 7.53 -32.29
N LEU A 284 -25.14 7.14 -33.00
CA LEU A 284 -24.18 8.09 -33.59
C LEU A 284 -24.75 8.65 -34.89
N PRO A 285 -24.66 9.96 -35.21
CA PRO A 285 -25.12 10.47 -36.49
C PRO A 285 -24.43 9.74 -37.67
N LYS A 286 -25.18 9.47 -38.74
CA LYS A 286 -24.63 8.77 -39.91
C LYS A 286 -23.56 9.65 -40.55
N GLY A 287 -22.36 9.09 -40.76
CA GLY A 287 -21.23 9.83 -41.31
C GLY A 287 -20.54 10.80 -40.33
N ALA A 288 -20.89 10.76 -39.04
CA ALA A 288 -20.24 11.58 -38.03
C ALA A 288 -18.72 11.40 -38.05
N ARG A 289 -17.99 12.51 -38.01
CA ARG A 289 -16.53 12.50 -37.87
C ARG A 289 -16.16 12.08 -36.46
N ILE A 290 -15.50 10.94 -36.30
CA ILE A 290 -15.01 10.45 -35.01
C ILE A 290 -13.63 11.04 -34.70
N TYR A 291 -13.54 11.78 -33.60
CA TYR A 291 -12.29 12.40 -33.14
C TYR A 291 -11.49 11.45 -32.25
N ARG A 292 -12.13 10.84 -31.24
CA ARG A 292 -11.53 9.94 -30.26
C ARG A 292 -12.54 8.86 -29.87
N ALA A 293 -12.09 7.61 -29.67
CA ALA A 293 -12.89 6.63 -28.95
C ALA A 293 -12.05 5.82 -27.96
N ASP A 294 -12.62 5.59 -26.77
CA ASP A 294 -11.96 4.93 -25.66
C ASP A 294 -12.84 3.79 -25.12
N LEU A 295 -12.24 2.60 -24.99
CA LEU A 295 -12.86 1.47 -24.31
C LEU A 295 -12.35 1.44 -22.86
N LEU A 296 -13.27 1.59 -21.91
CA LEU A 296 -12.99 1.58 -20.48
C LEU A 296 -13.37 0.21 -19.92
N LEU A 297 -12.39 -0.49 -19.37
CA LEU A 297 -12.56 -1.77 -18.70
C LEU A 297 -12.55 -1.56 -17.20
N PHE A 298 -13.45 -2.26 -16.51
CA PHE A 298 -13.52 -2.26 -15.05
C PHE A 298 -13.30 -3.65 -14.53
N ARG A 299 -12.82 -3.74 -13.29
CA ARG A 299 -12.64 -5.02 -12.60
C ARG A 299 -13.63 -5.14 -11.45
N THR A 300 -14.07 -6.36 -11.17
CA THR A 300 -14.96 -6.67 -10.03
C THR A 300 -14.25 -6.52 -8.69
N ALA A 301 -12.91 -6.53 -8.68
CA ALA A 301 -12.08 -6.18 -7.54
C ALA A 301 -10.74 -5.56 -7.97
N ALA A 302 -10.09 -4.84 -7.05
CA ALA A 302 -8.78 -4.26 -7.30
C ALA A 302 -7.71 -5.35 -7.46
N VAL A 303 -7.02 -5.34 -8.60
CA VAL A 303 -5.79 -6.12 -8.83
C VAL A 303 -4.64 -5.32 -8.24
N THR A 304 -4.02 -5.88 -7.20
CA THR A 304 -2.84 -5.28 -6.56
C THR A 304 -1.60 -6.03 -7.01
N GLY A 305 -0.41 -5.43 -6.93
CA GLY A 305 0.82 -6.13 -7.31
C GLY A 305 1.09 -7.41 -6.51
N ALA A 306 0.42 -7.63 -5.37
CA ALA A 306 0.47 -8.88 -4.61
C ALA A 306 -0.33 -10.04 -5.24
N SER A 307 -1.21 -9.77 -6.21
CA SER A 307 -2.06 -10.79 -6.81
C SER A 307 -1.45 -11.32 -8.11
N PRO A 308 -1.55 -12.63 -8.42
CA PRO A 308 -1.05 -13.20 -9.67
C PRO A 308 -1.62 -12.55 -10.93
N GLU A 309 -2.87 -12.07 -10.84
CA GLU A 309 -3.58 -11.34 -11.91
C GLU A 309 -2.84 -10.07 -12.36
N ALA A 310 -2.00 -9.49 -11.49
CA ALA A 310 -1.21 -8.32 -11.81
C ALA A 310 -0.13 -8.58 -12.88
N LEU A 311 0.21 -9.85 -13.14
CA LEU A 311 1.17 -10.24 -14.16
C LEU A 311 0.57 -10.43 -15.55
N ALA A 312 -0.76 -10.44 -15.68
CA ALA A 312 -1.43 -10.65 -16.95
C ALA A 312 -1.56 -9.33 -17.72
N ASP A 313 -1.12 -9.34 -18.99
CA ASP A 313 -1.37 -8.25 -19.92
C ASP A 313 -2.84 -8.25 -20.35
N ILE A 314 -3.45 -7.08 -20.38
CA ILE A 314 -4.80 -6.93 -20.91
C ILE A 314 -4.74 -7.00 -22.43
N GLU A 315 -5.48 -7.95 -23.01
CA GLU A 315 -5.59 -8.16 -24.44
C GLU A 315 -7.04 -8.02 -24.88
N VAL A 316 -7.35 -6.96 -25.62
CA VAL A 316 -8.66 -6.75 -26.25
C VAL A 316 -8.47 -6.50 -27.73
N HIS A 317 -9.20 -7.24 -28.56
CA HIS A 317 -9.13 -7.13 -30.01
C HIS A 317 -10.44 -6.59 -30.58
N PRO A 318 -10.41 -5.65 -31.53
CA PRO A 318 -11.61 -5.32 -32.30
C PRO A 318 -12.03 -6.52 -33.17
N LEU A 319 -13.33 -6.70 -33.34
CA LEU A 319 -13.89 -7.71 -34.24
C LEU A 319 -14.52 -7.04 -35.45
N ASP A 320 -14.23 -7.62 -36.61
CA ASP A 320 -14.65 -7.10 -37.91
C ASP A 320 -16.01 -7.64 -38.36
N ASP A 321 -16.40 -8.81 -37.87
CA ASP A 321 -17.62 -9.54 -38.24
C ASP A 321 -18.48 -9.85 -37.00
N GLU A 322 -19.78 -10.06 -37.22
CA GLU A 322 -20.69 -10.66 -36.25
C GLU A 322 -20.38 -12.16 -36.08
N SER A 323 -19.25 -12.47 -35.45
CA SER A 323 -18.99 -13.83 -34.94
C SER A 323 -20.20 -14.23 -34.09
N ALA A 324 -20.85 -15.35 -34.42
CA ALA A 324 -21.99 -15.85 -33.65
C ALA A 324 -21.60 -16.11 -32.19
N ALA A 325 -22.54 -15.96 -31.25
CA ALA A 325 -22.30 -16.28 -29.84
C ALA A 325 -21.77 -17.73 -29.71
N GLY A 326 -20.69 -17.93 -28.95
CA GLY A 326 -20.05 -19.24 -28.78
C GLY A 326 -19.13 -19.70 -29.93
N ALA A 327 -18.97 -18.93 -31.01
CA ALA A 327 -17.98 -19.25 -32.05
C ALA A 327 -16.56 -18.82 -31.62
N GLN A 328 -15.54 -19.50 -32.16
CA GLN A 328 -14.15 -19.09 -31.99
C GLN A 328 -13.94 -17.68 -32.54
N ALA A 329 -13.65 -16.73 -31.65
CA ALA A 329 -13.40 -15.35 -32.04
C ALA A 329 -12.15 -15.29 -32.93
N LYS A 330 -12.27 -14.68 -34.12
CA LYS A 330 -11.13 -14.38 -35.00
C LYS A 330 -10.70 -12.93 -34.75
N PRO A 331 -9.77 -12.65 -33.83
CA PRO A 331 -9.35 -11.29 -33.54
C PRO A 331 -8.85 -10.60 -34.81
N GLY A 332 -9.42 -9.43 -35.11
CA GLY A 332 -8.96 -8.59 -36.21
C GLY A 332 -7.69 -7.85 -35.80
N GLY A 333 -6.53 -8.26 -36.29
CA GLY A 333 -5.28 -7.52 -36.11
C GLY A 333 -4.75 -7.44 -34.66
N ARG A 334 -3.97 -6.38 -34.38
CA ARG A 334 -3.28 -6.18 -33.08
C ARG A 334 -4.27 -5.82 -31.97
N PRO A 335 -3.97 -6.18 -30.69
CA PRO A 335 -4.80 -5.74 -29.57
C PRO A 335 -4.80 -4.21 -29.46
N LEU A 336 -5.88 -3.66 -28.92
CA LEU A 336 -6.01 -2.23 -28.65
C LEU A 336 -4.89 -1.78 -27.69
N ALA A 337 -4.32 -0.61 -27.95
CA ALA A 337 -3.26 -0.06 -27.11
C ALA A 337 -3.85 0.71 -25.92
N LEU A 338 -3.20 0.66 -24.75
CA LEU A 338 -3.52 1.55 -23.64
C LEU A 338 -3.20 3.01 -24.02
N ARG A 339 -4.11 3.94 -23.71
CA ARG A 339 -3.96 5.36 -24.06
C ARG A 339 -3.06 6.09 -23.05
N PRO A 340 -1.90 6.65 -23.46
CA PRO A 340 -1.10 7.54 -22.61
C PRO A 340 -1.78 8.90 -22.40
N PRO A 341 -1.45 9.64 -21.33
CA PRO A 341 -0.52 9.28 -20.26
C PRO A 341 -1.18 8.48 -19.11
N LEU A 342 -2.51 8.36 -19.10
CA LEU A 342 -3.25 7.78 -17.97
C LEU A 342 -3.18 6.25 -17.92
N LEU A 343 -3.09 5.59 -19.07
CA LEU A 343 -3.01 4.13 -19.20
C LEU A 343 -4.16 3.40 -18.46
N ASP A 344 -5.32 4.04 -18.39
CA ASP A 344 -6.54 3.58 -17.69
C ASP A 344 -7.66 3.15 -18.66
N ARG A 345 -7.43 3.28 -19.96
CA ARG A 345 -8.38 2.98 -21.04
C ARG A 345 -7.65 2.54 -22.31
N LEU A 346 -8.36 1.86 -23.20
CA LEU A 346 -7.84 1.36 -24.47
C LEU A 346 -8.28 2.28 -25.62
N ASP A 347 -7.36 2.60 -26.54
CA ASP A 347 -7.66 3.39 -27.74
C ASP A 347 -8.45 2.56 -28.75
N ALA A 348 -9.74 2.88 -28.90
CA ALA A 348 -10.66 2.23 -29.83
C ALA A 348 -10.97 3.09 -31.07
N THR A 349 -10.25 4.19 -31.29
CA THR A 349 -10.62 5.23 -32.28
C THR A 349 -10.78 4.68 -33.69
N GLU A 350 -9.81 3.92 -34.20
CA GLU A 350 -9.88 3.35 -35.54
C GLU A 350 -10.95 2.26 -35.67
N ALA A 351 -11.14 1.45 -34.62
CA ALA A 351 -12.19 0.43 -34.59
C ALA A 351 -13.58 1.08 -34.72
N ILE A 352 -13.83 2.17 -33.99
CA ILE A 352 -15.10 2.90 -34.05
C ILE A 352 -15.26 3.67 -35.37
N ARG A 353 -14.19 4.25 -35.93
CA ARG A 353 -14.21 4.86 -37.27
C ARG A 353 -14.65 3.87 -38.34
N ARG A 354 -14.17 2.63 -38.27
CA ARG A 354 -14.59 1.56 -39.19
C ARG A 354 -16.03 1.10 -38.92
N ALA A 355 -16.35 0.76 -37.67
CA ALA A 355 -17.67 0.25 -37.29
C ALA A 355 -18.79 1.25 -37.61
N SER A 356 -18.58 2.55 -37.35
CA SER A 356 -19.57 3.61 -37.63
C SER A 356 -19.89 3.79 -39.13
N ARG A 357 -18.97 3.40 -40.02
CA ARG A 357 -19.15 3.48 -41.48
C ARG A 357 -19.77 2.24 -42.10
N LEU A 358 -19.53 1.06 -41.51
CA LEU A 358 -19.89 -0.23 -42.10
C LEU A 358 -21.11 -0.86 -41.41
N THR A 359 -20.90 -1.36 -40.19
CA THR A 359 -21.84 -2.26 -39.48
C THR A 359 -22.78 -1.51 -38.55
N ARG A 360 -22.43 -0.29 -38.15
CA ARG A 360 -23.11 0.49 -37.10
C ARG A 360 -23.19 -0.25 -35.76
N ARG A 361 -22.30 -1.22 -35.56
CA ARG A 361 -22.14 -2.02 -34.35
C ARG A 361 -20.65 -2.24 -34.10
N ALA A 362 -20.18 -1.97 -32.88
CA ALA A 362 -18.81 -2.25 -32.48
C ALA A 362 -18.77 -3.49 -31.60
N SER A 363 -17.84 -4.41 -31.87
CA SER A 363 -17.62 -5.62 -31.08
C SER A 363 -16.14 -5.72 -30.70
N PHE A 364 -15.87 -6.07 -29.44
CA PHE A 364 -14.52 -6.25 -28.93
C PHE A 364 -14.42 -7.60 -28.22
N PHE A 365 -13.45 -8.41 -28.64
CA PHE A 365 -13.11 -9.66 -27.99
C PHE A 365 -12.12 -9.39 -26.86
N VAL A 366 -12.55 -9.61 -25.62
CA VAL A 366 -11.69 -9.54 -24.44
C VAL A 366 -11.04 -10.91 -24.29
N LYS A 367 -9.80 -11.02 -24.76
CA LYS A 367 -9.03 -12.26 -24.68
C LYS A 367 -8.50 -12.47 -23.26
N THR A 368 -8.03 -11.40 -22.63
CA THR A 368 -7.50 -11.44 -21.26
C THR A 368 -7.73 -10.10 -20.56
N CYS A 369 -8.37 -10.12 -19.41
CA CYS A 369 -8.59 -8.99 -18.51
C CYS A 369 -8.98 -9.51 -17.11
N PRO A 370 -8.05 -9.97 -16.27
CA PRO A 370 -8.41 -10.61 -15.02
C PRO A 370 -9.42 -9.83 -14.17
N LEU A 371 -10.40 -10.56 -13.61
CA LEU A 371 -11.51 -10.01 -12.83
C LEU A 371 -12.37 -9.01 -13.62
N TRP A 372 -12.47 -9.14 -14.95
CA TRP A 372 -13.26 -8.25 -15.78
C TRP A 372 -14.72 -8.15 -15.32
N ASN A 373 -15.17 -6.91 -15.09
CA ASN A 373 -16.57 -6.59 -14.90
C ASN A 373 -17.20 -6.27 -16.26
N ALA A 374 -17.61 -7.31 -16.97
CA ALA A 374 -18.13 -7.20 -18.32
C ALA A 374 -19.31 -6.21 -18.43
N GLN A 375 -20.25 -6.27 -17.49
CA GLN A 375 -21.45 -5.43 -17.48
C GLN A 375 -21.18 -3.94 -17.26
N ALA A 376 -20.04 -3.60 -16.63
CA ALA A 376 -19.65 -2.21 -16.41
C ALA A 376 -18.77 -1.64 -17.53
N THR A 377 -18.43 -2.43 -18.54
CA THR A 377 -17.58 -1.99 -19.66
C THR A 377 -18.23 -0.81 -20.38
N CYS A 378 -17.46 0.26 -20.58
CA CYS A 378 -17.96 1.45 -21.24
C CYS A 378 -17.21 1.72 -22.54
N LEU A 379 -17.92 2.26 -23.52
CA LEU A 379 -17.34 2.85 -24.72
C LEU A 379 -17.63 4.35 -24.70
N GLU A 380 -16.60 5.17 -24.79
CA GLU A 380 -16.74 6.61 -24.96
C GLU A 380 -16.31 7.02 -26.37
N VAL A 381 -17.11 7.84 -27.03
CA VAL A 381 -16.83 8.32 -28.39
C VAL A 381 -17.01 9.84 -28.42
N ALA A 382 -15.94 10.55 -28.78
CA ALA A 382 -15.96 11.96 -29.14
C ALA A 382 -16.11 12.10 -30.65
N TYR A 383 -17.15 12.79 -31.11
CA TYR A 383 -17.50 12.92 -32.53
C TYR A 383 -18.08 14.30 -32.87
N GLU A 384 -18.18 14.61 -34.16
CA GLU A 384 -18.81 15.84 -34.66
C GLU A 384 -20.34 15.72 -34.64
N GLY A 385 -21.02 16.58 -33.88
CA GLY A 385 -22.47 16.56 -33.76
C GLY A 385 -23.05 17.70 -32.92
N GLU A 386 -24.32 17.58 -32.59
CA GLU A 386 -25.01 18.50 -31.67
C GLU A 386 -25.06 17.92 -30.26
N ALA A 387 -24.47 18.64 -29.32
CA ALA A 387 -24.46 18.21 -27.91
C ALA A 387 -25.84 18.44 -27.27
N ASN A 388 -26.46 17.38 -26.75
CA ASN A 388 -27.68 17.41 -25.92
C ASN A 388 -27.31 17.11 -24.47
N GLY A 389 -28.01 17.70 -23.50
CA GLY A 389 -27.72 17.48 -22.07
C GLY A 389 -26.34 17.97 -21.63
N VAL A 390 -25.82 19.04 -22.26
CA VAL A 390 -24.48 19.57 -21.98
C VAL A 390 -24.41 20.06 -20.54
N PRO A 391 -23.46 19.57 -19.73
CA PRO A 391 -23.33 20.04 -18.36
C PRO A 391 -22.81 21.49 -18.32
N PRO A 392 -23.05 22.21 -17.21
CA PRO A 392 -22.52 23.57 -17.04
C PRO A 392 -20.99 23.60 -17.24
N PRO A 393 -20.46 24.58 -17.99
CA PRO A 393 -19.01 24.74 -18.12
C PRO A 393 -18.41 25.11 -16.76
N VAL A 394 -17.16 24.71 -16.54
CA VAL A 394 -16.39 25.19 -15.38
C VAL A 394 -16.17 26.70 -15.49
N ALA A 395 -16.06 27.36 -14.34
CA ALA A 395 -15.73 28.78 -14.25
C ALA A 395 -14.34 28.97 -13.63
N GLU A 396 -13.78 30.18 -13.79
CA GLU A 396 -12.54 30.61 -13.14
C GLU A 396 -11.34 29.67 -13.35
N VAL A 397 -11.15 29.18 -14.57
CA VAL A 397 -9.94 28.43 -14.92
C VAL A 397 -8.73 29.37 -14.79
N LYS A 398 -7.78 29.00 -13.93
CA LYS A 398 -6.55 29.74 -13.65
C LYS A 398 -5.37 28.78 -13.73
N ALA A 399 -4.20 29.31 -14.09
CA ALA A 399 -2.96 28.56 -14.01
C ALA A 399 -1.85 29.41 -13.40
N LEU A 400 -0.98 28.77 -12.63
CA LEU A 400 0.23 29.33 -12.03
C LEU A 400 1.39 28.40 -12.38
N HIS A 401 2.44 28.92 -13.01
CA HIS A 401 3.65 28.16 -13.29
C HIS A 401 4.79 28.57 -12.36
N ARG A 402 5.43 27.59 -11.71
CA ARG A 402 6.60 27.81 -10.83
C ARG A 402 7.45 26.54 -10.76
N ALA A 403 8.77 26.71 -10.80
CA ALA A 403 9.76 25.65 -10.62
C ALA A 403 9.53 24.41 -11.51
N GLY A 404 9.10 24.65 -12.75
CA GLY A 404 8.83 23.59 -13.71
C GLY A 404 7.53 22.82 -13.48
N GLN A 405 6.58 23.38 -12.74
CA GLN A 405 5.24 22.82 -12.54
C GLN A 405 4.15 23.86 -12.81
N THR A 406 3.07 23.42 -13.43
CA THR A 406 1.89 24.25 -13.74
C THR A 406 0.71 23.80 -12.86
N PHE A 407 0.32 24.65 -11.91
CA PHE A 407 -0.83 24.46 -11.03
C PHE A 407 -2.08 25.01 -11.70
N ILE A 408 -3.02 24.14 -12.06
CA ILE A 408 -4.25 24.49 -12.77
C ILE A 408 -5.42 24.35 -11.81
N THR A 409 -6.18 25.42 -11.61
CA THR A 409 -7.35 25.45 -10.73
C THR A 409 -8.58 25.93 -11.47
N TRP A 410 -9.75 25.52 -10.98
CA TRP A 410 -11.05 25.91 -11.53
C TRP A 410 -12.10 25.87 -10.42
N LYS A 411 -13.22 26.55 -10.63
CA LYS A 411 -14.40 26.42 -9.78
C LYS A 411 -15.18 25.17 -10.18
N GLU A 412 -15.34 24.24 -9.24
CA GLU A 412 -16.11 23.02 -9.43
C GLU A 412 -17.59 23.36 -9.68
N VAL A 413 -18.23 22.59 -10.55
CA VAL A 413 -19.67 22.69 -10.82
C VAL A 413 -20.40 21.93 -9.70
N ALA A 414 -21.33 22.60 -9.02
CA ALA A 414 -22.07 22.04 -7.88
C ALA A 414 -21.16 21.31 -6.87
N PRO A 415 -20.21 22.02 -6.23
CA PRO A 415 -19.21 21.41 -5.37
C PRO A 415 -19.85 20.61 -4.23
N LEU A 416 -19.37 19.37 -4.02
CA LEU A 416 -19.93 18.46 -3.01
C LEU A 416 -19.74 18.96 -1.58
N ILE A 417 -18.70 19.78 -1.37
CA ILE A 417 -18.36 20.37 -0.08
C ILE A 417 -18.13 21.86 -0.30
N THR A 418 -18.92 22.66 0.40
CA THR A 418 -18.89 24.13 0.36
C THR A 418 -18.34 24.77 1.64
N VAL A 419 -18.09 23.95 2.67
CA VAL A 419 -17.51 24.41 3.94
C VAL A 419 -15.99 24.36 3.88
N ASP A 420 -15.33 25.32 4.54
CA ASP A 420 -13.87 25.45 4.53
C ASP A 420 -13.15 24.28 5.20
N LYS A 421 -13.79 23.65 6.18
CA LYS A 421 -13.25 22.50 6.92
C LYS A 421 -14.16 21.30 6.71
N ALA A 422 -13.59 20.22 6.18
CA ALA A 422 -14.28 18.95 6.05
C ALA A 422 -13.42 17.83 6.63
N THR A 423 -14.10 16.91 7.29
CA THR A 423 -13.51 15.69 7.82
C THR A 423 -13.44 14.61 6.75
N TRP A 424 -12.59 13.60 6.98
CA TRP A 424 -12.50 12.47 6.06
C TRP A 424 -13.83 11.70 5.95
N GLY A 425 -14.58 11.58 7.05
CA GLY A 425 -15.90 10.96 7.06
C GLY A 425 -16.88 11.71 6.15
N GLU A 426 -16.94 13.03 6.24
CA GLU A 426 -17.79 13.87 5.39
C GLU A 426 -17.41 13.77 3.91
N ILE A 427 -16.11 13.77 3.59
CA ILE A 427 -15.62 13.58 2.22
C ILE A 427 -16.06 12.22 1.67
N LYS A 428 -15.86 11.13 2.42
CA LYS A 428 -16.29 9.78 2.00
C LYS A 428 -17.80 9.72 1.79
N THR A 429 -18.58 10.23 2.73
CA THR A 429 -20.05 10.23 2.64
C THR A 429 -20.50 11.01 1.41
N LYS A 430 -19.96 12.21 1.18
CA LYS A 430 -20.33 13.02 0.02
C LYS A 430 -19.94 12.39 -1.31
N LEU A 431 -18.76 11.78 -1.39
CA LEU A 431 -18.36 11.02 -2.59
C LEU A 431 -19.26 9.80 -2.83
N ALA A 432 -19.70 9.11 -1.78
CA ALA A 432 -20.61 7.97 -1.90
C ALA A 432 -22.04 8.37 -2.28
N GLU A 433 -22.52 9.52 -1.80
CA GLU A 433 -23.83 10.09 -2.14
C GLU A 433 -23.89 10.67 -3.57
N ALA A 434 -22.76 11.13 -4.09
CA ALA A 434 -22.69 11.86 -5.36
C ALA A 434 -22.65 10.95 -6.59
N LYS A 435 -23.74 10.22 -6.84
CA LYS A 435 -23.89 9.33 -8.00
C LYS A 435 -23.74 10.06 -9.35
N ASP A 436 -24.14 11.33 -9.38
CA ASP A 436 -24.13 12.17 -10.60
C ASP A 436 -23.06 13.27 -10.52
N ALA A 437 -22.06 13.14 -9.64
CA ALA A 437 -20.97 14.11 -9.56
C ALA A 437 -20.22 14.22 -10.88
N CYS A 438 -19.94 15.45 -11.28
CA CYS A 438 -19.16 15.71 -12.47
C CYS A 438 -17.67 15.43 -12.22
N SER A 439 -17.01 14.85 -13.22
CA SER A 439 -15.56 14.82 -13.34
C SER A 439 -15.06 15.97 -14.23
N TYR A 440 -13.75 16.17 -14.29
CA TYR A 440 -13.12 17.27 -15.00
C TYR A 440 -12.00 16.73 -15.89
N ARG A 441 -12.01 17.10 -17.17
CA ARG A 441 -10.96 16.77 -18.13
C ARG A 441 -10.07 17.98 -18.37
N ILE A 442 -8.76 17.77 -18.31
CA ILE A 442 -7.74 18.80 -18.49
C ILE A 442 -7.06 18.57 -19.82
N TYR A 443 -7.10 19.57 -20.68
CA TYR A 443 -6.50 19.57 -22.01
C TYR A 443 -5.34 20.56 -22.08
N THR A 444 -4.31 20.22 -22.86
CA THR A 444 -3.21 21.13 -23.23
C THR A 444 -3.02 21.21 -24.74
N HIS A 445 -2.63 22.39 -25.24
CA HIS A 445 -2.39 22.64 -26.66
C HIS A 445 -1.42 23.83 -26.84
N PRO A 446 -0.58 23.88 -27.89
CA PRO A 446 0.38 24.99 -28.12
C PRO A 446 -0.25 26.31 -28.59
N ARG A 447 -1.57 26.34 -28.81
CA ARG A 447 -2.35 27.52 -29.23
C ARG A 447 -3.61 27.63 -28.37
N PRO A 448 -4.25 28.81 -28.24
CA PRO A 448 -5.48 28.98 -27.47
C PRO A 448 -6.51 27.90 -27.78
N ILE A 449 -7.03 27.25 -26.74
CA ILE A 449 -8.01 26.18 -26.89
C ILE A 449 -9.40 26.79 -27.05
N THR A 450 -10.11 26.32 -28.07
CA THR A 450 -11.45 26.74 -28.49
C THR A 450 -12.26 25.48 -28.80
N ALA A 451 -13.58 25.61 -28.91
CA ALA A 451 -14.44 24.47 -29.31
C ALA A 451 -14.00 23.83 -30.65
N LYS A 452 -13.38 24.61 -31.55
CA LYS A 452 -12.95 24.17 -32.87
C LYS A 452 -11.69 23.30 -32.86
N ASN A 453 -10.73 23.59 -31.98
CA ASN A 453 -9.44 22.87 -31.91
C ASN A 453 -9.30 22.00 -30.64
N LEU A 454 -10.32 21.93 -29.77
CA LEU A 454 -10.36 20.96 -28.67
C LEU A 454 -10.11 19.51 -29.14
N PRO A 455 -10.62 19.05 -30.32
CA PRO A 455 -10.31 17.71 -30.82
C PRO A 455 -8.82 17.46 -31.09
N ASP A 456 -8.04 18.51 -31.34
CA ASP A 456 -6.59 18.45 -31.58
C ASP A 456 -5.78 18.64 -30.29
N ALA A 457 -6.44 18.97 -29.17
CA ALA A 457 -5.79 19.17 -27.88
C ALA A 457 -5.51 17.84 -27.17
N THR A 458 -4.41 17.79 -26.43
CA THR A 458 -4.00 16.59 -25.69
C THR A 458 -4.72 16.52 -24.36
N LEU A 459 -5.49 15.45 -24.12
CA LEU A 459 -6.05 15.12 -22.81
C LEU A 459 -4.93 14.64 -21.88
N ILE A 460 -4.64 15.39 -20.81
CA ILE A 460 -3.54 15.07 -19.89
C ILE A 460 -4.01 14.55 -18.53
N ALA A 461 -5.27 14.79 -18.16
CA ALA A 461 -5.87 14.25 -16.94
C ALA A 461 -7.39 14.22 -16.98
N GLU A 462 -7.96 13.31 -16.20
CA GLU A 462 -9.36 13.27 -15.82
C GLU A 462 -9.43 13.10 -14.29
N LEU A 463 -10.16 13.98 -13.60
CA LEU A 463 -10.21 14.03 -12.14
C LEU A 463 -11.66 14.07 -11.66
N GLY A 464 -11.95 13.37 -10.56
CA GLY A 464 -13.21 13.52 -9.84
C GLY A 464 -13.31 14.86 -9.09
N PRO A 465 -14.45 15.13 -8.44
CA PRO A 465 -14.60 16.30 -7.56
C PRO A 465 -13.68 16.19 -6.34
N LEU A 466 -13.53 17.30 -5.62
CA LEU A 466 -12.75 17.39 -4.38
C LEU A 466 -11.23 17.17 -4.59
N SER A 467 -10.74 17.36 -5.81
CA SER A 467 -9.32 17.16 -6.20
C SER A 467 -8.31 18.03 -5.42
N ALA A 468 -8.77 19.14 -4.83
CA ALA A 468 -7.94 20.04 -4.04
C ALA A 468 -7.81 19.66 -2.54
N TYR A 469 -8.41 18.55 -2.09
CA TYR A 469 -8.21 18.03 -0.73
C TYR A 469 -6.97 17.14 -0.66
N ASN A 470 -6.08 17.39 0.31
CA ASN A 470 -4.91 16.57 0.55
C ASN A 470 -5.26 15.33 1.37
N VAL A 471 -5.92 14.37 0.72
CA VAL A 471 -6.31 13.10 1.36
C VAL A 471 -5.10 12.28 1.82
N ASN A 472 -3.89 12.55 1.31
CA ASN A 472 -2.65 11.88 1.74
C ASN A 472 -2.04 12.51 3.01
N ALA A 473 -2.59 13.61 3.53
CA ALA A 473 -2.14 14.26 4.76
C ALA A 473 -2.70 13.60 6.03
N ARG A 474 -3.79 12.81 5.89
CA ARG A 474 -4.37 11.99 6.96
C ARG A 474 -3.25 11.26 7.70
N ASN A 475 -3.38 11.18 9.03
CA ASN A 475 -2.36 10.58 9.86
C ASN A 475 -2.95 10.16 11.21
N LYS A 476 -2.48 9.02 11.75
CA LYS A 476 -3.01 8.49 13.02
C LYS A 476 -2.53 9.29 14.23
N GLU A 477 -1.43 10.01 14.08
CA GLU A 477 -0.83 10.87 15.09
C GLU A 477 -1.81 11.94 15.56
N TYR A 478 -2.55 12.56 14.62
CA TYR A 478 -3.65 13.45 14.96
C TYR A 478 -4.70 12.76 15.83
N LEU A 479 -5.09 11.53 15.49
CA LEU A 479 -6.10 10.77 16.23
C LEU A 479 -5.64 10.38 17.64
N ILE A 480 -4.35 10.06 17.80
CA ILE A 480 -3.73 9.83 19.11
C ILE A 480 -3.79 11.12 19.92
N GLY A 481 -3.38 12.25 19.34
CA GLY A 481 -3.46 13.56 20.00
C GLY A 481 -4.88 13.92 20.44
N GLN A 482 -5.88 13.66 19.58
CA GLN A 482 -7.29 13.84 19.94
C GLN A 482 -7.73 12.90 21.08
N ALA A 483 -7.32 11.63 21.05
CA ALA A 483 -7.62 10.67 22.10
C ALA A 483 -7.01 11.06 23.46
N MET A 484 -5.84 11.72 23.46
CA MET A 484 -5.20 12.23 24.68
C MET A 484 -5.98 13.39 25.31
N LEU A 485 -6.63 14.22 24.49
CA LEU A 485 -7.43 15.36 24.95
C LEU A 485 -8.84 14.92 25.35
N GLN A 486 -9.46 14.09 24.52
CA GLN A 486 -10.84 13.64 24.68
C GLN A 486 -10.95 12.18 24.18
N PRO A 487 -10.65 11.19 25.04
CA PRO A 487 -10.81 9.79 24.67
C PRO A 487 -12.30 9.47 24.48
N ALA A 488 -12.61 8.53 23.58
CA ALA A 488 -13.98 8.08 23.36
C ALA A 488 -14.56 7.37 24.60
N GLU A 489 -13.69 6.80 25.40
CA GLU A 489 -14.01 6.09 26.64
C GLU A 489 -12.79 6.02 27.56
N MET A 490 -13.02 5.81 28.85
CA MET A 490 -11.95 5.73 29.83
C MET A 490 -10.97 4.61 29.46
N GLY A 491 -9.68 4.93 29.45
CA GLY A 491 -8.63 3.95 29.14
C GLY A 491 -8.47 3.60 27.65
N GLU A 492 -9.11 4.31 26.71
CA GLU A 492 -9.02 4.04 25.26
C GLU A 492 -7.58 3.82 24.77
N LEU A 493 -6.65 4.69 25.15
CA LEU A 493 -5.24 4.59 24.75
C LEU A 493 -4.46 3.49 25.49
N ALA A 494 -4.92 3.08 26.67
CA ALA A 494 -4.22 2.09 27.52
C ALA A 494 -4.60 0.63 27.19
N ARG A 495 -5.62 0.41 26.36
CA ARG A 495 -6.11 -0.92 25.97
C ARG A 495 -5.01 -1.78 25.37
N ASP A 496 -4.97 -3.03 25.81
CA ASP A 496 -4.00 -4.04 25.36
C ASP A 496 -2.55 -3.52 25.42
N TYR A 497 -2.23 -2.80 26.50
CA TYR A 497 -0.93 -2.17 26.70
C TYR A 497 -0.55 -1.22 25.53
N ASN A 498 -1.51 -0.37 25.16
CA ASN A 498 -1.48 0.52 23.99
C ASN A 498 -1.68 -0.17 22.62
N GLY A 499 -1.97 -1.47 22.58
CA GLY A 499 -2.21 -2.24 21.36
C GLY A 499 -3.34 -1.69 20.48
N TYR A 500 -4.41 -1.17 21.09
CA TYR A 500 -5.58 -0.71 20.34
C TYR A 500 -5.27 0.44 19.37
N MET A 501 -4.45 1.43 19.77
CA MET A 501 -4.12 2.55 18.88
C MET A 501 -3.27 2.13 17.67
N HIS A 502 -2.58 0.99 17.75
CA HIS A 502 -1.83 0.44 16.62
C HIS A 502 -2.75 -0.18 15.55
N THR A 503 -4.02 -0.46 15.87
CA THR A 503 -5.03 -0.90 14.89
C THR A 503 -5.58 0.25 14.05
N TRP A 504 -5.33 1.51 14.45
CA TRP A 504 -5.81 2.68 13.72
C TRP A 504 -4.96 2.92 12.47
N THR A 505 -5.54 2.62 11.32
CA THR A 505 -4.96 2.88 10.00
C THR A 505 -5.61 4.10 9.34
N MET A 506 -5.06 4.49 8.19
CA MET A 506 -5.61 5.54 7.32
C MET A 506 -7.04 5.26 6.83
N ASP A 507 -7.46 4.00 6.88
CA ASP A 507 -8.77 3.54 6.43
C ASP A 507 -9.69 3.14 7.60
N SER A 508 -9.20 3.23 8.84
CA SER A 508 -10.00 2.92 10.02
C SER A 508 -11.14 3.92 10.22
N PRO A 509 -12.32 3.52 10.75
CA PRO A 509 -13.43 4.44 11.02
C PRO A 509 -13.05 5.62 11.92
N ARG A 510 -12.03 5.46 12.78
CA ARG A 510 -11.53 6.57 13.61
C ARG A 510 -10.96 7.71 12.77
N MET A 511 -10.34 7.40 11.64
CA MET A 511 -9.79 8.38 10.70
C MET A 511 -10.85 9.30 10.11
N ASP A 512 -12.13 8.93 10.19
CA ASP A 512 -13.25 9.75 9.69
C ASP A 512 -13.35 11.10 10.39
N ARG A 513 -12.76 11.23 11.58
CA ARG A 513 -12.68 12.50 12.34
C ARG A 513 -11.55 13.43 11.88
N TYR A 514 -10.65 12.96 11.02
CA TYR A 514 -9.49 13.74 10.60
C TYR A 514 -9.92 14.93 9.74
N PRO A 515 -9.58 16.18 10.08
CA PRO A 515 -9.87 17.35 9.25
C PRO A 515 -8.91 17.37 8.06
N VAL A 516 -9.41 17.08 6.87
CA VAL A 516 -8.58 16.98 5.66
C VAL A 516 -8.27 18.39 5.15
N PRO A 517 -7.00 18.82 5.13
CA PRO A 517 -6.65 20.15 4.68
C PRO A 517 -6.82 20.27 3.16
N ARG A 518 -7.17 21.47 2.71
CA ARG A 518 -7.10 21.85 1.30
C ARG A 518 -5.68 22.27 0.96
N PHE A 519 -5.23 21.96 -0.26
CA PHE A 519 -3.87 22.28 -0.68
C PHE A 519 -3.60 23.78 -0.69
N VAL A 520 -2.38 24.16 -0.31
CA VAL A 520 -1.77 25.47 -0.56
C VAL A 520 -0.91 25.35 -1.80
N ILE A 521 -1.12 26.22 -2.79
CA ILE A 521 -0.28 26.33 -4.01
C ILE A 521 0.52 27.63 -4.04
N ASP A 522 -0.01 28.68 -3.41
CA ASP A 522 0.66 29.95 -3.14
C ASP A 522 0.59 30.23 -1.63
N GLU A 523 1.75 30.24 -0.98
CA GLU A 523 1.89 30.41 0.46
C GLU A 523 1.34 31.76 0.95
N ARG A 524 1.30 32.78 0.08
CA ARG A 524 0.73 34.10 0.42
C ARG A 524 -0.79 34.09 0.39
N ALA A 525 -1.38 33.26 -0.48
CA ALA A 525 -2.82 33.12 -0.61
C ALA A 525 -3.42 32.16 0.42
N GLY A 526 -2.63 31.20 0.92
CA GLY A 526 -3.07 30.18 1.87
C GLY A 526 -3.82 29.03 1.18
N PRO A 527 -4.62 28.25 1.94
CA PRO A 527 -5.34 27.09 1.41
C PRO A 527 -6.33 27.48 0.31
N LEU A 528 -6.44 26.66 -0.73
CA LEU A 528 -7.42 26.86 -1.79
C LEU A 528 -8.85 26.91 -1.20
N PRO A 529 -9.73 27.83 -1.66
CA PRO A 529 -11.11 27.93 -1.17
C PRO A 529 -11.94 26.67 -1.42
N ALA A 530 -12.96 26.40 -0.60
CA ALA A 530 -13.90 25.30 -0.85
C ALA A 530 -14.55 25.41 -2.25
N GLY A 531 -14.80 24.26 -2.89
CA GLY A 531 -15.33 24.19 -4.27
C GLY A 531 -14.34 24.56 -5.38
N VAL A 532 -13.05 24.65 -5.09
CA VAL A 532 -11.98 24.76 -6.11
C VAL A 532 -11.37 23.39 -6.39
N GLY A 533 -11.19 23.04 -7.66
CA GLY A 533 -10.45 21.87 -8.12
C GLY A 533 -8.98 22.18 -8.37
N LEU A 534 -8.12 21.16 -8.38
CA LEU A 534 -6.68 21.27 -8.59
C LEU A 534 -6.13 20.11 -9.44
N TYR A 535 -5.30 20.46 -10.43
CA TYR A 535 -4.39 19.55 -11.13
C TYR A 535 -3.01 20.19 -11.23
N VAL A 536 -1.95 19.43 -11.00
CA VAL A 536 -0.56 19.91 -11.15
C VAL A 536 0.11 19.16 -12.30
N HIS A 537 0.45 19.90 -13.36
CA HIS A 537 1.15 19.40 -14.53
C HIS A 537 2.67 19.57 -14.38
N SER A 538 3.42 18.61 -14.93
CA SER A 538 4.88 18.68 -15.05
C SER A 538 5.28 18.55 -16.52
N PRO A 539 5.53 19.68 -17.22
CA PRO A 539 5.82 19.68 -18.64
C PRO A 539 7.14 18.99 -18.95
N GLN A 540 7.16 18.23 -20.05
CA GLN A 540 8.36 17.54 -20.54
C GLN A 540 9.23 18.42 -21.44
N LYS A 541 8.69 19.56 -21.89
CA LYS A 541 9.36 20.53 -22.76
C LYS A 541 8.96 21.93 -22.33
N ALA A 542 9.91 22.85 -22.38
CA ALA A 542 9.65 24.26 -22.14
C ALA A 542 8.94 24.89 -23.37
N GLY A 543 8.18 25.95 -23.13
CA GLY A 543 7.48 26.71 -24.16
C GLY A 543 6.08 27.15 -23.77
N ASN A 544 5.38 27.82 -24.68
CA ASN A 544 4.01 28.27 -24.42
C ASN A 544 3.04 27.10 -24.53
N ALA A 545 2.20 26.95 -23.52
CA ALA A 545 1.11 25.99 -23.47
C ALA A 545 -0.19 26.70 -23.09
N HIS A 546 -1.29 26.23 -23.67
CA HIS A 546 -2.63 26.65 -23.31
C HIS A 546 -3.36 25.50 -22.64
N TYR A 547 -4.02 25.78 -21.53
CA TYR A 547 -4.79 24.83 -20.76
C TYR A 547 -6.28 25.13 -20.84
N ALA A 548 -7.09 24.07 -20.89
CA ALA A 548 -8.54 24.13 -20.74
C ALA A 548 -9.00 23.04 -19.79
N VAL A 549 -10.00 23.36 -18.98
CA VAL A 549 -10.70 22.39 -18.13
C VAL A 549 -12.14 22.32 -18.63
N VAL A 550 -12.65 21.10 -18.81
CA VAL A 550 -14.05 20.88 -19.22
C VAL A 550 -14.74 19.96 -18.22
N THR A 551 -15.99 20.29 -17.89
CA THR A 551 -16.86 19.47 -17.05
C THR A 551 -17.33 18.25 -17.82
N VAL A 552 -17.39 17.10 -17.13
CA VAL A 552 -17.97 15.86 -17.65
C VAL A 552 -19.01 15.36 -16.66
N CYS A 553 -20.26 15.17 -17.08
CA CYS A 553 -21.29 14.54 -16.26
C CYS A 553 -22.00 13.48 -17.12
N GLU A 554 -22.21 12.28 -16.58
CA GLU A 554 -22.78 11.12 -17.31
C GLU A 554 -22.09 10.81 -18.66
N GLY A 555 -20.79 11.12 -18.78
CA GLY A 555 -20.02 10.91 -19.99
C GLY A 555 -20.18 11.99 -21.08
N VAL A 556 -20.96 13.05 -20.81
CA VAL A 556 -21.13 14.21 -21.70
C VAL A 556 -20.15 15.32 -21.30
N GLU A 557 -19.33 15.77 -22.24
CA GLU A 557 -18.36 16.87 -22.03
C GLU A 557 -18.98 18.25 -22.36
N SER A 558 -18.65 19.27 -21.55
CA SER A 558 -19.00 20.66 -21.83
C SER A 558 -18.01 21.30 -22.83
N THR A 559 -18.26 21.11 -24.13
CA THR A 559 -17.30 21.43 -25.21
C THR A 559 -17.59 22.72 -25.98
N ARG A 560 -18.74 23.38 -25.73
CA ARG A 560 -19.14 24.60 -26.46
C ARG A 560 -18.51 25.86 -25.89
N ALA A 561 -18.49 25.99 -24.56
CA ALA A 561 -17.96 27.14 -23.85
C ALA A 561 -16.62 26.75 -23.21
N ILE A 562 -15.53 26.96 -23.94
CA ILE A 562 -14.18 26.62 -23.48
C ILE A 562 -13.44 27.89 -23.08
N SER A 563 -13.00 27.93 -21.83
CA SER A 563 -12.03 28.92 -21.36
C SER A 563 -10.63 28.37 -21.49
N SER A 564 -9.73 29.15 -22.09
CA SER A 564 -8.32 28.78 -22.25
C SER A 564 -7.43 29.75 -21.50
N VAL A 565 -6.43 29.22 -20.80
CA VAL A 565 -5.41 29.99 -20.08
C VAL A 565 -4.04 29.68 -20.68
N GLU A 566 -3.28 30.72 -21.01
CA GLU A 566 -1.91 30.64 -21.49
C GLU A 566 -0.92 30.57 -20.33
N VAL A 567 0.13 29.78 -20.50
CA VAL A 567 1.23 29.61 -19.55
C VAL A 567 2.53 29.49 -20.34
N GLU A 568 3.54 30.27 -19.97
CA GLU A 568 4.93 30.03 -20.39
C GLU A 568 5.56 29.00 -19.45
N GLU A 569 5.90 27.83 -19.99
CA GLU A 569 6.38 26.71 -19.21
C GLU A 569 7.90 26.56 -19.23
N THR A 570 8.45 26.24 -18.06
CA THR A 570 9.80 25.71 -17.89
C THR A 570 9.72 24.25 -17.46
N VAL A 571 10.82 23.49 -17.62
CA VAL A 571 10.93 22.10 -17.15
C VAL A 571 11.66 22.08 -15.82
N GLY A 572 11.17 21.28 -14.88
CA GLY A 572 11.77 21.14 -13.56
C GLY A 572 11.10 20.02 -12.76
N ILE A 573 11.72 19.68 -11.63
CA ILE A 573 11.23 18.63 -10.73
C ILE A 573 10.16 19.12 -9.73
N GLY A 574 9.83 20.42 -9.75
CA GLY A 574 8.96 21.05 -8.76
C GLY A 574 9.66 21.39 -7.45
N GLU A 575 9.10 22.36 -6.73
CA GLU A 575 9.52 22.72 -5.38
C GLU A 575 8.42 22.34 -4.36
N PRO A 576 8.78 21.87 -3.16
CA PRO A 576 7.82 21.68 -2.09
C PRO A 576 7.14 22.99 -1.68
N VAL A 577 5.82 22.95 -1.46
CA VAL A 577 5.02 24.11 -1.04
C VAL A 577 4.64 23.97 0.43
N CYS A 578 4.90 25.01 1.23
CA CYS A 578 4.51 25.03 2.63
C CYS A 578 2.98 25.02 2.77
N GLN A 579 2.45 24.00 3.44
CA GLN A 579 1.02 23.84 3.72
C GLN A 579 0.59 24.50 5.03
N GLY A 580 1.55 25.03 5.80
CA GLY A 580 1.31 25.68 7.10
C GLY A 580 1.99 24.97 8.27
N ASP A 581 1.44 25.18 9.47
CA ASP A 581 1.99 24.60 10.70
C ASP A 581 1.70 23.10 10.82
N GLY A 582 2.67 22.35 11.36
CA GLY A 582 2.48 20.95 11.71
C GLY A 582 1.78 20.73 13.05
N LEU A 583 1.52 19.46 13.38
CA LEU A 583 0.91 19.08 14.66
C LEU A 583 1.73 19.58 15.86
N ARG A 584 1.01 20.01 16.90
CA ARG A 584 1.52 20.47 18.19
C ARG A 584 0.83 19.72 19.33
N GLY A 585 1.47 19.66 20.50
CA GLY A 585 0.95 19.00 21.70
C GLY A 585 1.99 18.09 22.35
N PRO A 586 1.68 17.48 23.52
CA PRO A 586 2.65 16.75 24.34
C PRO A 586 3.29 15.54 23.64
N PHE A 587 2.62 14.98 22.63
CA PHE A 587 3.15 13.90 21.79
C PHE A 587 4.18 14.38 20.74
N PHE A 588 4.24 15.69 20.47
CA PHE A 588 4.99 16.31 19.35
C PHE A 588 6.02 17.36 19.79
N ASP A 589 6.22 17.51 21.10
CA ASP A 589 6.80 18.70 21.72
C ASP A 589 8.34 18.66 21.75
N TYR A 590 8.94 18.96 20.60
CA TYR A 590 10.33 19.41 20.53
C TYR A 590 10.35 20.92 20.32
N PRO A 591 11.21 21.67 21.05
CA PRO A 591 11.34 23.11 20.83
C PRO A 591 11.63 23.42 19.36
N GLY A 592 10.91 24.38 18.79
CA GLY A 592 11.13 24.83 17.41
C GLY A 592 9.86 25.19 16.66
N VAL A 593 10.01 25.44 15.36
CA VAL A 593 8.91 25.71 14.44
C VAL A 593 8.77 24.51 13.52
N ARG A 594 7.59 23.88 13.54
CA ARG A 594 7.23 22.77 12.65
C ARG A 594 6.36 23.25 11.50
N LYS A 595 6.78 22.99 10.28
CA LYS A 595 6.03 23.26 9.05
C LYS A 595 5.77 21.97 8.28
N ILE A 596 4.63 21.92 7.61
CA ILE A 596 4.29 20.83 6.68
C ILE A 596 4.55 21.32 5.27
N TYR A 597 5.13 20.47 4.44
CA TYR A 597 5.31 20.74 3.01
C TYR A 597 4.66 19.64 2.20
N THR A 598 4.17 20.00 1.02
CA THR A 598 3.73 19.05 -0.01
C THR A 598 4.60 19.22 -1.24
N GLN A 599 5.15 18.11 -1.73
CA GLN A 599 5.86 18.03 -3.00
C GLN A 599 4.97 17.30 -4.01
N TRP A 600 4.62 17.95 -5.11
CA TRP A 600 3.99 17.29 -6.26
C TRP A 600 5.09 16.67 -7.11
N CYS A 601 4.89 15.43 -7.52
CA CYS A 601 5.85 14.66 -8.28
C CYS A 601 5.20 14.07 -9.54
N ALA A 602 6.04 13.91 -10.55
CA ALA A 602 5.80 13.15 -11.78
C ALA A 602 7.05 12.28 -12.04
N PRO A 603 7.07 11.39 -13.05
CA PRO A 603 8.30 10.70 -13.43
C PRO A 603 9.45 11.71 -13.64
N PRO A 604 10.65 11.48 -13.06
CA PRO A 604 11.10 10.24 -12.42
C PRO A 604 10.89 10.16 -10.89
N LEU A 605 10.29 11.14 -10.22
CA LEU A 605 10.11 11.16 -8.75
C LEU A 605 8.85 10.41 -8.26
N ALA A 606 7.99 10.01 -9.19
CA ALA A 606 6.78 9.22 -8.98
C ALA A 606 6.47 8.40 -10.25
N PRO A 607 5.74 7.29 -10.15
CA PRO A 607 5.39 6.48 -11.33
C PRO A 607 4.39 7.20 -12.26
N ARG A 608 3.66 8.19 -11.75
CA ARG A 608 2.59 8.90 -12.46
C ARG A 608 2.66 10.41 -12.18
N PRO A 609 2.14 11.26 -13.09
CA PRO A 609 2.05 12.70 -12.85
C PRO A 609 1.07 13.02 -11.71
N ASN A 610 1.14 14.26 -11.20
CA ASN A 610 0.22 14.82 -10.20
C ASN A 610 0.13 14.00 -8.89
N MET A 611 1.23 13.37 -8.44
CA MET A 611 1.26 12.68 -7.15
C MET A 611 1.80 13.58 -6.05
N ALA A 612 1.00 13.85 -5.01
CA ALA A 612 1.38 14.71 -3.89
C ALA A 612 1.90 13.91 -2.69
N PHE A 613 3.07 14.28 -2.18
CA PHE A 613 3.73 13.66 -1.02
C PHE A 613 3.99 14.68 0.09
N ASN A 614 3.72 14.29 1.33
CA ASN A 614 3.78 15.18 2.48
C ASN A 614 5.08 15.02 3.28
N TRP A 615 5.50 16.13 3.90
CA TRP A 615 6.75 16.23 4.64
C TRP A 615 6.53 17.06 5.90
N SER A 616 7.27 16.75 6.96
CA SER A 616 7.37 17.59 8.16
C SER A 616 8.80 18.09 8.29
N VAL A 617 8.95 19.38 8.53
CA VAL A 617 10.24 20.02 8.82
C VAL A 617 10.14 20.74 10.15
N LEU A 618 10.99 20.35 11.10
CA LEU A 618 11.16 21.00 12.39
C LEU A 618 12.49 21.75 12.41
N VAL A 619 12.43 23.08 12.48
CA VAL A 619 13.60 23.93 12.70
C VAL A 619 13.68 24.28 14.18
N PRO A 620 14.77 23.93 14.90
CA PRO A 620 14.89 24.22 16.33
C PRO A 620 15.06 25.73 16.57
N PRO A 621 14.82 26.22 17.80
CA PRO A 621 15.02 27.62 18.12
C PRO A 621 16.50 27.98 18.03
N ASN A 622 16.80 29.24 17.74
CA ASN A 622 18.15 29.82 17.81
C ASN A 622 19.20 29.20 16.87
N VAL A 623 18.82 28.64 15.73
CA VAL A 623 19.80 28.20 14.71
C VAL A 623 20.59 29.41 14.19
N ARG A 624 21.90 29.46 14.51
CA ARG A 624 22.85 30.46 14.00
C ARG A 624 23.71 29.81 12.93
N GLY A 625 23.60 30.26 11.67
CA GLY A 625 24.35 29.67 10.56
C GLY A 625 23.82 28.29 10.14
N LYS A 626 24.70 27.41 9.65
CA LYS A 626 24.34 26.08 9.13
C LYS A 626 24.36 25.02 10.25
N ALA A 627 23.28 24.26 10.39
CA ALA A 627 23.03 23.24 11.41
C ALA A 627 23.00 21.81 10.81
N PRO A 628 23.28 20.76 11.61
CA PRO A 628 23.09 19.39 11.17
C PRO A 628 21.61 19.09 10.89
N ALA A 629 21.34 18.06 10.09
CA ALA A 629 19.98 17.63 9.80
C ALA A 629 19.76 16.14 10.07
N GLU A 630 18.57 15.80 10.56
CA GLU A 630 18.09 14.43 10.78
C GLU A 630 16.97 14.13 9.78
N LEU A 631 17.23 13.22 8.84
CA LEU A 631 16.20 12.64 7.98
C LEU A 631 15.60 11.42 8.68
N TYR A 632 14.40 11.57 9.21
CA TYR A 632 13.69 10.55 9.99
C TYR A 632 12.71 9.74 9.13
N PHE A 633 12.86 8.41 9.18
CA PHE A 633 11.97 7.46 8.52
C PHE A 633 11.02 6.88 9.57
N HIS A 634 9.73 7.13 9.40
CA HIS A 634 8.72 6.65 10.33
C HIS A 634 8.52 5.12 10.21
N PRO A 635 8.15 4.44 11.31
CA PRO A 635 7.77 3.04 11.26
C PRO A 635 6.42 2.85 10.56
N GLU A 636 6.08 1.60 10.28
CA GLU A 636 4.82 1.23 9.63
C GLU A 636 3.59 1.76 10.39
N GLY A 637 2.62 2.24 9.61
CA GLY A 637 1.37 2.82 10.11
C GLY A 637 1.51 4.20 10.73
N TYR A 638 2.71 4.76 10.86
CA TYR A 638 2.94 6.17 11.19
C TYR A 638 3.16 7.00 9.91
N SER A 639 3.39 8.30 10.06
CA SER A 639 3.49 9.25 8.96
C SER A 639 4.58 10.31 9.21
N TYR A 640 4.72 11.23 8.27
CA TYR A 640 5.50 12.46 8.42
C TYR A 640 5.13 13.31 9.65
N ALA A 641 3.90 13.16 10.18
CA ALA A 641 3.42 13.98 11.28
C ALA A 641 4.09 13.62 12.63
N GLN A 642 4.56 12.39 12.79
CA GLN A 642 5.33 12.00 13.98
C GLN A 642 6.79 12.45 13.83
N PRO A 643 7.28 13.38 14.66
CA PRO A 643 8.72 13.57 14.78
C PRO A 643 9.37 12.32 15.36
N GLY A 644 10.46 11.88 14.75
CA GLY A 644 11.34 10.90 15.38
C GLY A 644 11.92 11.45 16.67
N LYS A 645 12.38 10.56 17.56
CA LYS A 645 13.18 10.99 18.71
C LYS A 645 14.41 11.72 18.20
N LYS A 646 14.58 12.99 18.60
CA LYS A 646 15.74 13.79 18.17
C LYS A 646 17.05 13.10 18.59
N MET A 647 18.04 13.18 17.70
CA MET A 647 19.40 12.73 17.97
C MET A 647 20.25 13.86 18.53
N LEU A 648 20.02 15.09 18.09
CA LEU A 648 20.73 16.31 18.49
C LEU A 648 19.76 17.43 18.86
N LEU A 649 20.05 18.22 19.88
CA LEU A 649 19.19 19.34 20.27
C LEU A 649 19.00 20.36 19.13
N SER A 650 20.09 20.67 18.43
CA SER A 650 20.19 21.76 17.44
C SER A 650 19.98 21.33 15.98
N SER A 651 19.66 20.06 15.72
CA SER A 651 19.43 19.58 14.36
C SER A 651 18.09 20.02 13.78
N ILE A 652 18.06 20.27 12.48
CA ILE A 652 16.80 20.38 11.73
C ILE A 652 16.30 18.95 11.47
N GLN A 653 15.06 18.65 11.82
CA GLN A 653 14.49 17.32 11.57
C GLN A 653 13.54 17.36 10.37
N ILE A 654 13.74 16.45 9.43
CA ILE A 654 12.92 16.27 8.22
C ILE A 654 12.31 14.87 8.28
N ALA A 655 11.01 14.75 8.07
CA ALA A 655 10.32 13.46 7.98
C ALA A 655 9.54 13.37 6.66
N PRO A 656 9.88 12.45 5.74
CA PRO A 656 9.04 12.12 4.58
C PRO A 656 7.79 11.35 5.01
N HIS A 657 6.74 11.41 4.20
CA HIS A 657 5.65 10.44 4.24
C HIS A 657 5.83 9.39 3.13
N ASP A 658 5.97 8.12 3.49
CA ASP A 658 5.88 7.02 2.51
C ASP A 658 4.43 6.58 2.33
N TYR A 659 3.60 7.47 1.78
CA TYR A 659 2.21 7.19 1.44
C TYR A 659 1.82 7.79 0.08
N PRO A 660 1.25 7.01 -0.86
CA PRO A 660 1.04 5.56 -0.80
C PRO A 660 2.34 4.79 -0.53
N ALA A 661 2.25 3.68 0.19
CA ALA A 661 3.43 2.95 0.66
C ALA A 661 4.23 2.41 -0.54
N SER A 662 5.51 2.77 -0.59
CA SER A 662 6.47 2.31 -1.60
C SER A 662 7.58 1.43 -0.99
N ASN A 663 7.49 1.21 0.32
CA ASN A 663 8.49 0.56 1.15
C ASN A 663 9.86 1.23 1.03
N TRP A 664 9.87 2.56 1.04
CA TRP A 664 11.07 3.40 1.00
C TRP A 664 12.01 3.22 -0.21
N TYR A 665 11.56 2.54 -1.28
CA TYR A 665 12.30 2.40 -2.55
C TYR A 665 11.57 3.12 -3.69
N GLY A 666 10.35 2.69 -4.00
CA GLY A 666 9.57 3.24 -5.11
C GLY A 666 8.50 2.27 -5.60
N PHE A 667 8.14 2.39 -6.87
CA PHE A 667 6.99 1.70 -7.45
C PHE A 667 7.37 1.04 -8.76
N ASN A 668 6.60 0.01 -9.12
CA ASN A 668 6.48 -0.40 -10.51
C ASN A 668 5.77 0.71 -11.30
N ASP A 669 6.29 1.09 -12.47
CA ASP A 669 5.67 2.10 -13.34
C ASP A 669 4.21 1.77 -13.74
N SER A 670 3.84 0.49 -13.72
CA SER A 670 2.47 0.04 -13.99
C SER A 670 1.51 0.27 -12.81
N TRP A 671 2.03 0.67 -11.64
CA TRP A 671 1.24 0.84 -10.43
C TRP A 671 0.10 1.86 -10.62
N GLY A 672 -1.13 1.40 -10.39
CA GLY A 672 -2.33 2.22 -10.58
C GLY A 672 -2.71 2.47 -12.05
N THR A 673 -2.28 1.61 -12.96
CA THR A 673 -2.68 1.61 -14.39
C THR A 673 -3.28 0.25 -14.78
N LEU A 674 -3.76 0.12 -16.02
CA LEU A 674 -4.19 -1.16 -16.60
C LEU A 674 -3.02 -1.99 -17.16
N ARG A 675 -1.79 -1.48 -17.17
CA ARG A 675 -0.60 -2.21 -17.61
C ARG A 675 -0.27 -3.30 -16.59
N SER A 676 0.18 -4.47 -17.04
CA SER A 676 0.66 -5.51 -16.13
C SER A 676 1.94 -5.06 -15.41
N TYR A 677 2.19 -5.63 -14.23
CA TYR A 677 3.43 -5.39 -13.50
C TYR A 677 4.65 -6.04 -14.19
N ARG A 678 4.43 -7.12 -14.95
CA ARG A 678 5.44 -7.75 -15.83
C ARG A 678 5.90 -6.77 -16.91
N ALA A 679 4.97 -6.06 -17.53
CA ALA A 679 5.31 -5.09 -18.56
C ALA A 679 6.02 -3.86 -17.97
N GLY A 680 5.75 -3.51 -16.71
CA GLY A 680 6.36 -2.37 -16.03
C GLY A 680 7.78 -2.61 -15.52
N THR A 681 8.36 -1.60 -14.89
CA THR A 681 9.71 -1.64 -14.31
C THR A 681 9.65 -1.01 -12.94
N VAL A 682 10.28 -1.64 -11.93
CA VAL A 682 10.37 -1.08 -10.58
C VAL A 682 11.45 -0.01 -10.53
N ARG A 683 11.08 1.23 -10.25
CA ARG A 683 12.02 2.36 -10.19
C ARG A 683 12.15 2.93 -8.80
N ASN A 684 13.32 3.51 -8.55
CA ASN A 684 13.69 4.12 -7.28
C ASN A 684 13.07 5.52 -7.05
N HIS A 685 11.78 5.66 -7.38
CA HIS A 685 11.05 6.92 -7.34
C HIS A 685 11.10 7.59 -5.96
N THR A 686 10.94 6.81 -4.88
CA THR A 686 10.82 7.35 -3.53
C THR A 686 12.15 7.88 -3.01
N GLN A 687 13.26 7.17 -3.26
CA GLN A 687 14.55 7.65 -2.81
C GLN A 687 15.00 8.88 -3.61
N TRP A 688 14.80 8.90 -4.93
CA TRP A 688 15.06 10.11 -5.73
C TRP A 688 14.22 11.30 -5.26
N ARG A 689 12.95 11.06 -4.91
CA ARG A 689 12.08 12.10 -4.33
C ARG A 689 12.65 12.63 -3.00
N ILE A 690 13.12 11.75 -2.12
CA ILE A 690 13.77 12.14 -0.85
C ILE A 690 15.04 12.94 -1.09
N ILE A 691 15.89 12.52 -2.03
CA ILE A 691 17.11 13.24 -2.37
C ILE A 691 16.80 14.63 -2.94
N ALA A 692 15.82 14.74 -3.83
CA ALA A 692 15.34 16.02 -4.37
C ALA A 692 14.82 16.96 -3.27
N PHE A 693 14.05 16.44 -2.31
CA PHE A 693 13.59 17.23 -1.16
C PHE A 693 14.76 17.68 -0.29
N LEU A 694 15.75 16.81 -0.02
CA LEU A 694 16.95 17.17 0.74
C LEU A 694 17.77 18.27 0.04
N ASP A 695 17.88 18.23 -1.28
CA ASP A 695 18.59 19.25 -2.06
C ASP A 695 17.89 20.61 -1.96
N TRP A 696 16.57 20.63 -2.13
CA TRP A 696 15.77 21.84 -1.87
C TRP A 696 15.93 22.32 -0.43
N ALA A 697 15.81 21.43 0.55
CA ALA A 697 15.90 21.77 1.97
C ALA A 697 17.28 22.33 2.34
N ALA A 698 18.37 21.79 1.79
CA ALA A 698 19.72 22.30 2.02
C ALA A 698 19.93 23.72 1.46
N ALA A 699 19.23 24.06 0.38
CA ALA A 699 19.23 25.39 -0.22
C ALA A 699 18.30 26.37 0.54
N ALA A 700 17.10 25.94 0.90
CA ALA A 700 16.06 26.78 1.49
C ALA A 700 16.18 26.95 3.01
N LEU A 701 16.83 26.02 3.71
CA LEU A 701 16.94 25.98 5.16
C LEU A 701 18.40 26.08 5.63
N PRO A 702 18.66 26.41 6.90
CA PRO A 702 20.01 26.48 7.44
C PRO A 702 20.62 25.08 7.70
N ILE A 703 20.58 24.18 6.73
CA ILE A 703 21.15 22.82 6.82
C ILE A 703 22.57 22.81 6.26
N ASP A 704 23.51 22.24 7.03
CA ASP A 704 24.84 21.83 6.53
C ASP A 704 24.70 20.48 5.80
N PRO A 705 24.83 20.45 4.45
CA PRO A 705 24.63 19.21 3.68
C PRO A 705 25.67 18.13 4.00
N ARG A 706 26.77 18.49 4.66
CA ARG A 706 27.83 17.55 5.04
C ARG A 706 27.53 16.86 6.37
N ARG A 707 26.52 17.33 7.12
CA ARG A 707 26.14 16.83 8.45
C ARG A 707 24.68 16.36 8.50
N VAL A 708 24.27 15.67 7.43
CA VAL A 708 22.96 15.02 7.33
C VAL A 708 23.05 13.58 7.87
N MET A 709 22.11 13.21 8.73
CA MET A 709 21.99 11.88 9.30
C MET A 709 20.71 11.20 8.82
N ALA A 710 20.78 9.94 8.41
CA ALA A 710 19.59 9.12 8.19
C ALA A 710 19.23 8.40 9.49
N VAL A 711 17.97 8.45 9.92
CA VAL A 711 17.50 7.88 11.19
C VAL A 711 16.24 7.07 10.95
N GLY A 712 16.22 5.78 11.30
CA GLY A 712 15.04 4.95 11.09
C GLY A 712 15.32 3.46 11.19
N ALA A 713 14.69 2.68 10.32
CA ALA A 713 14.86 1.23 10.19
C ALA A 713 15.44 0.92 8.79
N ASP A 714 14.88 -0.09 8.11
CA ASP A 714 15.25 -0.59 6.80
C ASP A 714 15.31 0.52 5.74
N GLY A 715 14.34 1.45 5.73
CA GLY A 715 14.30 2.57 4.78
C GLY A 715 15.49 3.54 4.89
N ALA A 716 15.95 3.80 6.11
CA ALA A 716 17.13 4.65 6.34
C ALA A 716 18.41 3.96 5.85
N ALA A 717 18.55 2.67 6.12
CA ALA A 717 19.66 1.86 5.63
C ALA A 717 19.65 1.78 4.09
N ALA A 718 18.50 1.50 3.48
CA ALA A 718 18.33 1.39 2.04
C ALA A 718 18.67 2.69 1.30
N LEU A 719 18.24 3.85 1.83
CA LEU A 719 18.59 5.14 1.23
C LEU A 719 20.09 5.41 1.32
N ALA A 720 20.70 5.16 2.49
CA ALA A 720 22.13 5.39 2.68
C ALA A 720 23.01 4.45 1.86
N LEU A 721 22.55 3.24 1.57
CA LEU A 721 23.22 2.31 0.64
C LEU A 721 23.11 2.77 -0.82
N SER A 722 22.04 3.48 -1.17
CA SER A 722 21.83 3.99 -2.53
C SER A 722 22.52 5.33 -2.76
N PHE A 723 22.64 6.16 -1.72
CA PHE A 723 23.23 7.50 -1.76
C PHE A 723 24.23 7.73 -0.60
N PRO A 724 25.31 6.93 -0.50
CA PRO A 724 26.21 6.94 0.66
C PRO A 724 26.89 8.28 0.93
N ASP A 725 27.17 9.06 -0.13
CA ASP A 725 27.80 10.38 -0.02
C ASP A 725 26.89 11.46 0.56
N ARG A 726 25.57 11.20 0.67
CA ARG A 726 24.61 12.16 1.18
C ARG A 726 24.54 12.18 2.72
N PHE A 727 25.13 11.19 3.39
CA PHE A 727 24.99 11.02 4.83
C PHE A 727 26.35 11.03 5.53
N ALA A 728 26.42 11.73 6.65
CA ALA A 728 27.53 11.66 7.59
C ALA A 728 27.49 10.36 8.40
N CYS A 729 26.28 9.97 8.84
CA CYS A 729 26.03 8.81 9.68
C CYS A 729 24.61 8.28 9.44
N VAL A 730 24.40 7.00 9.75
CA VAL A 730 23.11 6.31 9.68
C VAL A 730 22.81 5.70 11.05
N PHE A 731 21.64 6.00 11.59
CA PHE A 731 21.17 5.48 12.87
C PHE A 731 19.98 4.53 12.63
N VAL A 732 20.27 3.23 12.69
CA VAL A 732 19.26 2.19 12.62
C VAL A 732 18.72 1.94 14.02
N THR A 733 17.55 2.49 14.30
CA THR A 733 16.82 2.36 15.57
C THR A 733 16.29 0.94 15.80
N GLY A 734 16.33 0.08 14.80
CA GLY A 734 15.94 -1.33 14.84
C GLY A 734 15.54 -1.75 13.43
N PHE A 735 16.08 -2.85 12.94
CA PHE A 735 15.59 -3.45 11.70
C PHE A 735 14.19 -4.03 11.93
N ASP A 736 13.39 -4.10 10.88
CA ASP A 736 12.12 -4.81 10.92
C ASP A 736 12.34 -6.28 11.30
N ARG A 737 11.32 -6.93 11.87
CA ARG A 737 11.44 -8.34 12.28
C ARG A 737 11.67 -9.29 11.10
N GLN A 738 11.11 -8.94 9.94
CA GLN A 738 11.14 -9.74 8.73
C GLN A 738 11.85 -8.95 7.64
N SER A 739 12.77 -9.62 6.97
CA SER A 739 13.40 -9.09 5.77
C SER A 739 12.43 -9.01 4.60
N VAL A 740 12.71 -8.10 3.67
CA VAL A 740 12.06 -8.03 2.35
C VAL A 740 12.06 -9.35 1.57
N LEU A 741 13.03 -10.23 1.82
CA LEU A 741 13.14 -11.53 1.15
C LEU A 741 12.37 -12.66 1.86
N GLU A 742 11.82 -12.42 3.04
CA GLU A 742 11.06 -13.42 3.78
C GLU A 742 9.64 -13.55 3.22
N PRO A 743 9.13 -14.77 2.99
CA PRO A 743 7.80 -14.99 2.40
C PRO A 743 6.67 -14.30 3.16
N LYS A 744 6.76 -14.22 4.50
CA LYS A 744 5.74 -13.58 5.35
C LYS A 744 5.60 -12.08 5.11
N ALA A 745 6.62 -11.43 4.55
CA ALA A 745 6.59 -10.00 4.26
C ALA A 745 6.21 -9.69 2.80
N ALA A 746 6.02 -10.72 1.94
CA ALA A 746 5.91 -10.54 0.50
C ALA A 746 4.77 -9.61 0.09
N ASP A 747 3.57 -9.79 0.63
CA ASP A 747 2.38 -9.01 0.23
C ASP A 747 2.56 -7.51 0.46
N LYS A 748 3.27 -7.13 1.53
CA LYS A 748 3.59 -5.73 1.86
C LYS A 748 4.38 -5.05 0.75
N PHE A 749 5.38 -5.74 0.19
CA PHE A 749 6.25 -5.20 -0.86
C PHE A 749 5.64 -5.35 -2.25
N ALA A 750 4.98 -6.48 -2.50
CA ALA A 750 4.36 -6.77 -3.78
C ALA A 750 3.28 -5.76 -4.15
N ALA A 751 2.58 -5.15 -3.18
CA ALA A 751 1.60 -4.10 -3.44
C ALA A 751 2.15 -2.91 -4.26
N ALA A 752 3.44 -2.56 -4.11
CA ALA A 752 4.09 -1.47 -4.84
C ALA A 752 4.95 -1.95 -6.02
N TRP A 753 5.59 -3.12 -5.89
CA TRP A 753 6.59 -3.60 -6.84
C TRP A 753 6.07 -4.68 -7.79
N GLY A 754 5.01 -5.38 -7.40
CA GLY A 754 4.57 -6.64 -7.99
C GLY A 754 5.17 -7.85 -7.27
N VAL A 755 4.57 -9.03 -7.46
CA VAL A 755 5.03 -10.29 -6.87
C VAL A 755 6.52 -10.53 -7.11
N ARG A 756 7.19 -11.17 -6.14
CA ARG A 756 8.60 -11.53 -6.28
C ARG A 756 8.74 -12.61 -7.36
N SER A 757 9.33 -12.26 -8.50
CA SER A 757 9.53 -13.18 -9.62
C SER A 757 10.66 -12.73 -10.56
N ALA A 758 11.06 -13.62 -11.46
CA ALA A 758 12.00 -13.34 -12.55
C ALA A 758 11.44 -12.36 -13.62
N ASP A 759 10.11 -12.25 -13.66
CA ASP A 759 9.38 -11.42 -14.63
C ASP A 759 9.36 -9.94 -14.25
N ILE A 760 9.53 -9.62 -12.97
CA ILE A 760 9.51 -8.25 -12.47
C ILE A 760 10.94 -7.80 -12.21
N LYS A 761 11.34 -6.71 -12.86
CA LYS A 761 12.71 -6.19 -12.83
C LYS A 761 12.73 -4.72 -12.46
N ASP A 762 13.83 -4.30 -11.85
CA ASP A 762 14.13 -2.89 -11.71
C ASP A 762 14.81 -2.30 -12.96
N ASP A 763 15.10 -1.01 -12.92
CA ASP A 763 15.78 -0.28 -13.99
C ASP A 763 17.24 -0.69 -14.23
N GLN A 764 17.80 -1.55 -13.38
CA GLN A 764 19.12 -2.17 -13.53
C GLN A 764 19.03 -3.63 -14.00
N GLY A 765 17.82 -4.12 -14.31
CA GLY A 765 17.58 -5.50 -14.75
C GLY A 765 17.64 -6.55 -13.65
N ARG A 766 17.72 -6.14 -12.37
CA ARG A 766 17.70 -7.04 -11.21
C ARG A 766 16.28 -7.54 -10.99
N ALA A 767 16.11 -8.85 -10.87
CA ALA A 767 14.83 -9.50 -10.60
C ALA A 767 14.71 -9.97 -9.15
N GLU A 768 13.62 -10.66 -8.78
CA GLU A 768 13.47 -11.35 -7.49
C GLU A 768 13.65 -10.42 -6.27
N TRP A 769 13.35 -9.12 -6.45
CA TRP A 769 13.54 -8.04 -5.48
C TRP A 769 14.99 -7.86 -5.01
N ALA A 770 15.98 -8.28 -5.81
CA ALA A 770 17.39 -8.14 -5.47
C ALA A 770 17.84 -6.67 -5.26
N TRP A 771 17.06 -5.69 -5.74
CA TRP A 771 17.30 -4.27 -5.45
C TRP A 771 17.09 -3.86 -4.00
N ALA A 772 16.26 -4.59 -3.27
CA ALA A 772 15.98 -4.36 -1.86
C ALA A 772 16.81 -5.27 -0.94
N ASN A 773 17.65 -6.16 -1.49
CA ASN A 773 18.53 -6.99 -0.70
C ASN A 773 19.69 -6.16 -0.11
N LEU A 774 19.55 -5.73 1.15
CA LEU A 774 20.51 -4.79 1.75
C LEU A 774 21.88 -5.44 2.04
N ASP A 775 21.95 -6.73 2.35
CA ASP A 775 23.24 -7.40 2.58
C ASP A 775 24.06 -7.52 1.28
N ASP A 776 23.43 -7.85 0.15
CA ASP A 776 24.10 -7.81 -1.15
C ASP A 776 24.49 -6.37 -1.53
N ALA A 777 23.64 -5.39 -1.21
CA ALA A 777 23.90 -3.99 -1.49
C ALA A 777 25.14 -3.49 -0.73
N VAL A 778 25.36 -3.92 0.51
CA VAL A 778 26.58 -3.57 1.28
C VAL A 778 27.85 -4.07 0.60
N ILE A 779 27.86 -5.33 0.16
CA ILE A 779 29.04 -5.97 -0.43
C ILE A 779 29.47 -5.27 -1.72
N ARG A 780 28.51 -4.71 -2.48
CA ARG A 780 28.78 -4.02 -3.75
C ARG A 780 29.29 -2.58 -3.58
N ARG A 781 29.50 -2.10 -2.35
CA ARG A 781 29.91 -0.72 -2.08
C ARG A 781 31.35 -0.66 -1.60
N THR A 782 32.08 0.31 -2.13
CA THR A 782 33.47 0.58 -1.75
C THR A 782 33.57 1.42 -0.48
N ALA A 783 32.61 2.32 -0.23
CA ALA A 783 32.60 3.16 0.98
C ALA A 783 31.17 3.51 1.42
N LEU A 784 30.91 3.37 2.72
CA LEU A 784 29.66 3.73 3.38
C LEU A 784 29.89 4.72 4.54
N PRO A 785 28.87 5.51 4.93
CA PRO A 785 28.90 6.24 6.19
C PRO A 785 28.97 5.31 7.40
N LEU A 786 29.19 5.88 8.59
CA LEU A 786 29.05 5.11 9.84
C LEU A 786 27.61 4.62 10.02
N PHE A 787 27.43 3.31 10.15
CA PHE A 787 26.18 2.71 10.58
C PHE A 787 26.22 2.46 12.09
N VAL A 788 25.24 3.00 12.81
CA VAL A 788 25.03 2.78 14.24
C VAL A 788 23.69 2.09 14.42
N CYS A 789 23.70 0.86 14.91
CA CYS A 789 22.52 0.00 14.89
C CYS A 789 22.14 -0.49 16.30
N ARG A 790 20.84 -0.44 16.60
CA ARG A 790 20.26 -1.05 17.81
C ARG A 790 19.54 -2.34 17.44
N GLY A 791 19.73 -3.37 18.25
CA GLY A 791 19.08 -4.66 18.08
C GLY A 791 19.72 -5.52 16.99
N PRO A 792 19.24 -6.75 16.80
CA PRO A 792 19.69 -7.61 15.73
C PRO A 792 19.27 -7.07 14.35
N SER A 793 20.05 -7.33 13.31
CA SER A 793 19.55 -7.28 11.94
C SER A 793 18.81 -8.58 11.60
N TRP A 794 17.72 -8.54 10.83
CA TRP A 794 16.77 -9.63 10.51
C TRP A 794 17.27 -11.08 10.64
N GLY A 795 16.37 -11.99 11.05
CA GLY A 795 16.63 -13.43 11.08
C GLY A 795 17.48 -13.87 12.28
N GLY A 796 17.03 -13.56 13.50
CA GLY A 796 17.57 -14.24 14.68
C GLY A 796 17.33 -15.75 14.57
N ASP A 797 18.35 -16.56 14.85
CA ASP A 797 18.21 -18.03 14.91
C ASP A 797 17.07 -18.42 15.88
N PRO A 798 16.30 -19.50 15.63
CA PRO A 798 15.30 -20.01 16.58
C PRO A 798 16.01 -20.56 17.82
N GLY A 799 16.24 -19.68 18.78
CA GLY A 799 16.99 -19.95 20.00
C GLY A 799 17.41 -18.61 20.58
N TRP A 800 16.69 -18.17 21.61
CA TRP A 800 16.92 -16.94 22.34
C TRP A 800 18.42 -16.80 22.64
N GLY A 801 19.03 -15.74 22.08
CA GLY A 801 20.44 -15.42 22.27
C GLY A 801 21.41 -15.56 21.10
N LYS A 802 21.14 -15.00 19.91
CA LYS A 802 22.17 -14.67 18.89
C LYS A 802 21.76 -13.46 18.03
N GLY A 803 22.03 -12.24 18.47
CA GLY A 803 21.71 -11.02 17.70
C GLY A 803 22.70 -10.67 16.58
N TRP A 804 23.48 -11.66 16.14
CA TRP A 804 24.31 -11.61 14.94
C TRP A 804 23.44 -11.88 13.70
N GLY A 805 23.11 -10.84 12.92
CA GLY A 805 22.36 -11.02 11.68
C GLY A 805 23.16 -10.78 10.40
N ARG A 806 22.55 -11.12 9.25
CA ARG A 806 23.24 -11.14 7.95
C ARG A 806 23.74 -9.77 7.48
N PHE A 807 23.07 -8.69 7.86
CA PHE A 807 23.52 -7.34 7.52
C PHE A 807 24.84 -6.99 8.20
N TYR A 808 24.96 -7.29 9.49
CA TYR A 808 26.20 -7.05 10.24
C TYR A 808 27.35 -7.90 9.71
N ARG A 809 27.10 -9.16 9.29
CA ARG A 809 28.10 -9.99 8.57
C ARG A 809 28.60 -9.32 7.31
N ALA A 810 27.68 -8.85 6.48
CA ALA A 810 28.01 -8.19 5.23
C ALA A 810 28.88 -6.94 5.47
N MET A 811 28.50 -6.10 6.44
CA MET A 811 29.24 -4.90 6.82
C MET A 811 30.66 -5.22 7.30
N LEU A 812 30.82 -6.15 8.25
CA LEU A 812 32.12 -6.53 8.79
C LEU A 812 33.01 -7.21 7.74
N LYS A 813 32.44 -8.13 6.94
CA LYS A 813 33.15 -8.80 5.85
C LYS A 813 33.63 -7.82 4.78
N ALA A 814 32.80 -6.83 4.45
CA ALA A 814 33.15 -5.77 3.52
C ALA A 814 33.96 -4.65 4.19
N GLY A 815 34.43 -4.80 5.44
CA GLY A 815 35.21 -3.79 6.16
C GLY A 815 34.52 -2.41 6.20
N GLN A 816 33.20 -2.35 6.32
CA GLN A 816 32.41 -1.11 6.34
C GLN A 816 32.23 -0.59 7.77
N PRO A 817 32.09 0.74 7.99
CA PRO A 817 32.04 1.29 9.34
C PRO A 817 30.73 0.94 10.05
N LEU A 818 30.81 0.14 11.11
CA LEU A 818 29.67 -0.37 11.88
C LEU A 818 29.93 -0.26 13.39
N VAL A 819 28.91 0.19 14.12
CA VAL A 819 28.76 0.00 15.56
C VAL A 819 27.37 -0.57 15.80
N ALA A 820 27.26 -1.71 16.47
CA ALA A 820 25.95 -2.28 16.77
C ALA A 820 25.89 -2.90 18.16
N HIS A 821 24.71 -2.80 18.77
CA HIS A 821 24.44 -3.34 20.12
C HIS A 821 23.07 -4.01 20.14
N TRP A 822 23.07 -5.32 20.42
CA TRP A 822 21.87 -6.17 20.36
C TRP A 822 21.64 -6.99 21.63
N ALA A 823 22.44 -6.80 22.67
CA ALA A 823 22.16 -7.37 23.98
C ALA A 823 20.79 -6.93 24.52
N TRP A 824 20.24 -7.71 25.45
CA TRP A 824 19.03 -7.32 26.19
C TRP A 824 19.19 -5.94 26.83
N GLY A 825 18.21 -5.05 26.60
CA GLY A 825 18.27 -3.66 27.07
C GLY A 825 19.23 -2.74 26.28
N GLY A 826 19.82 -3.24 25.21
CA GLY A 826 20.78 -2.51 24.37
C GLY A 826 20.27 -1.18 23.85
N GLN A 827 21.10 -0.15 24.00
CA GLN A 827 20.77 1.21 23.57
C GLN A 827 21.43 1.54 22.25
N LEU A 828 20.75 2.35 21.45
CA LEU A 828 21.36 2.98 20.29
C LEU A 828 22.42 3.97 20.79
N ALA A 829 23.68 3.78 20.40
CA ALA A 829 24.72 4.76 20.69
C ALA A 829 24.38 6.08 19.97
N LYS A 830 24.52 7.21 20.68
CA LYS A 830 24.17 8.53 20.15
C LYS A 830 25.38 9.46 20.18
N PRO A 831 25.45 10.43 19.27
CA PRO A 831 26.33 11.57 19.44
C PRO A 831 25.96 12.34 20.71
N ASP A 832 26.88 13.17 21.19
CA ASP A 832 26.58 14.06 22.30
C ASP A 832 25.44 15.02 21.93
N TRP A 833 24.43 15.08 22.79
CA TRP A 833 23.16 15.77 22.53
C TRP A 833 23.33 17.27 22.23
N HIS A 834 24.34 17.92 22.82
CA HIS A 834 24.53 19.37 22.74
C HIS A 834 25.54 19.76 21.67
N THR A 835 26.67 19.08 21.63
CA THR A 835 27.78 19.37 20.71
C THR A 835 27.62 18.68 19.35
N GLY A 836 26.87 17.58 19.30
CA GLY A 836 26.74 16.73 18.12
C GLY A 836 27.96 15.89 17.79
N LEU A 837 28.97 15.89 18.65
CA LEU A 837 30.18 15.10 18.45
C LEU A 837 29.91 13.62 18.73
N TRP A 838 30.29 12.76 17.79
CA TRP A 838 30.36 11.33 17.98
C TRP A 838 31.64 11.00 18.73
N ARG A 839 31.53 10.72 20.04
CA ARG A 839 32.66 10.35 20.90
C ARG A 839 33.86 11.32 20.76
N GLY A 840 33.56 12.61 20.62
CA GLY A 840 34.55 13.68 20.46
C GLY A 840 34.89 14.08 19.01
N VAL A 841 34.30 13.44 18.00
CA VAL A 841 34.55 13.73 16.57
C VAL A 841 33.31 14.25 15.87
N GLU A 842 33.48 15.26 15.01
CA GLU A 842 32.41 15.69 14.11
C GLU A 842 32.32 14.73 12.92
N LEU A 843 31.21 14.01 12.79
CA LEU A 843 30.95 13.16 11.63
C LEU A 843 30.49 13.99 10.45
N ARG A 844 31.08 13.73 9.28
CA ARG A 844 30.78 14.45 8.04
C ARG A 844 30.76 13.51 6.84
N SER A 845 29.98 13.84 5.82
CA SER A 845 29.89 13.03 4.60
C SER A 845 31.13 13.13 3.69
N ASP A 846 31.98 14.11 3.94
CA ASP A 846 33.21 14.40 3.20
C ASP A 846 34.49 14.06 4.00
N ALA A 847 34.36 13.38 5.15
CA ALA A 847 35.50 13.01 5.99
C ALA A 847 35.74 11.49 6.01
N PRO A 848 37.01 11.04 6.15
CA PRO A 848 37.32 9.63 6.37
C PRO A 848 36.67 9.07 7.64
N VAL A 849 36.32 7.79 7.60
CA VAL A 849 35.74 7.07 8.73
C VAL A 849 36.47 5.72 8.89
N PRO A 850 37.01 5.40 10.06
CA PRO A 850 37.60 4.08 10.30
C PRO A 850 36.51 3.02 10.42
N ALA A 851 36.72 1.87 9.78
CA ALA A 851 35.93 0.67 9.97
C ALA A 851 36.75 -0.38 10.73
N PHE A 852 36.11 -0.99 11.72
CA PHE A 852 36.73 -2.00 12.59
C PHE A 852 36.06 -3.36 12.36
N ALA A 853 36.86 -4.43 12.40
CA ALA A 853 36.37 -5.81 12.30
C ALA A 853 37.26 -6.75 13.13
N ASN A 854 36.84 -8.01 13.30
CA ASN A 854 37.59 -9.05 14.01
C ASN A 854 38.10 -8.59 15.40
N CYS A 855 37.28 -7.81 16.12
CA CYS A 855 37.66 -7.24 17.41
C CYS A 855 37.50 -8.27 18.53
N SER A 856 38.53 -8.46 19.37
CA SER A 856 38.49 -9.38 20.51
C SER A 856 37.53 -8.98 21.63
N LEU A 857 36.94 -7.77 21.57
CA LEU A 857 35.94 -7.28 22.50
C LEU A 857 34.50 -7.47 22.03
N ASP A 858 34.31 -7.86 20.76
CA ASP A 858 32.99 -8.14 20.22
C ASP A 858 32.39 -9.37 20.91
N ARG A 859 31.08 -9.36 21.12
CA ARG A 859 30.35 -10.41 21.81
C ARG A 859 29.11 -10.76 21.03
N GLU A 860 28.76 -12.04 21.01
CA GLU A 860 27.58 -12.51 20.29
C GLU A 860 26.41 -12.85 21.22
N GLY A 861 26.69 -12.96 22.54
CA GLY A 861 25.77 -13.50 23.52
C GLY A 861 24.51 -12.68 23.69
N GLU A 862 23.50 -13.32 24.27
CA GLU A 862 22.19 -12.68 24.50
C GLU A 862 22.26 -11.47 25.44
N GLY A 863 23.04 -11.60 26.50
CA GLY A 863 23.18 -10.59 27.55
C GLY A 863 24.25 -9.53 27.29
N ASP A 864 25.13 -9.74 26.31
CA ASP A 864 26.30 -8.88 26.05
C ASP A 864 26.56 -8.58 24.57
N GLY A 865 25.69 -9.02 23.67
CA GLY A 865 25.80 -8.92 22.22
C GLY A 865 26.09 -7.52 21.69
N ASN A 866 27.26 -7.36 21.06
CA ASN A 866 27.74 -6.10 20.51
C ASN A 866 28.88 -6.29 19.49
N THR A 867 29.06 -5.30 18.63
CA THR A 867 30.27 -5.14 17.79
C THR A 867 30.74 -3.69 17.79
N ASN A 868 32.05 -3.52 17.90
CA ASN A 868 32.77 -2.25 17.81
C ASN A 868 32.32 -1.15 18.79
N THR A 869 31.60 -1.51 19.85
CA THR A 869 31.08 -0.53 20.82
C THR A 869 32.16 0.10 21.69
N SER A 870 33.36 -0.49 21.74
CA SER A 870 34.49 -0.02 22.55
C SER A 870 35.37 1.04 21.88
N PHE A 871 35.19 1.30 20.57
CA PHE A 871 36.08 2.21 19.81
C PHE A 871 35.63 3.66 19.80
N ALA A 872 36.53 4.58 20.10
CA ALA A 872 36.45 5.97 19.65
C ALA A 872 37.65 6.27 18.74
N TRP A 873 37.60 7.38 18.02
CA TRP A 873 38.75 7.84 17.22
C TRP A 873 38.84 9.35 17.29
N ARG A 874 39.98 9.89 16.88
CA ARG A 874 40.22 11.33 16.70
C ARG A 874 41.45 11.54 15.81
N ASP A 875 41.86 12.79 15.61
CA ASP A 875 43.06 13.18 14.86
C ASP A 875 43.11 12.54 13.45
N VAL A 876 41.94 12.44 12.80
CA VAL A 876 41.84 11.88 11.45
C VAL A 876 42.42 12.90 10.47
N ALA A 877 43.47 12.50 9.77
CA ALA A 877 44.14 13.33 8.78
C ALA A 877 44.43 12.54 7.51
N GLU A 878 44.34 13.23 6.38
CA GLU A 878 44.55 12.64 5.07
C GLU A 878 45.32 13.62 4.18
N THR A 879 46.28 13.10 3.42
CA THR A 879 46.97 13.82 2.34
C THR A 879 46.98 12.95 1.09
N ALA A 880 47.52 13.45 -0.02
CA ALA A 880 47.68 12.63 -1.22
C ALA A 880 48.55 11.38 -1.01
N ASP A 881 49.41 11.35 0.02
CA ASP A 881 50.42 10.30 0.24
C ASP A 881 50.27 9.57 1.59
N SER A 882 49.32 9.98 2.43
CA SER A 882 49.14 9.36 3.74
C SER A 882 47.72 9.46 4.29
N PHE A 883 47.36 8.48 5.11
CA PHE A 883 46.22 8.51 6.01
C PHE A 883 46.69 8.31 7.46
N GLU A 884 46.10 9.05 8.39
CA GLU A 884 46.41 8.97 9.81
C GLU A 884 45.12 8.98 10.65
N VAL A 885 45.09 8.18 11.72
CA VAL A 885 44.01 8.18 12.71
C VAL A 885 44.53 7.76 14.08
N THR A 886 44.05 8.45 15.12
CA THR A 886 44.19 7.98 16.51
C THR A 886 42.96 7.16 16.88
N VAL A 887 43.15 5.86 17.15
CA VAL A 887 42.12 4.93 17.61
C VAL A 887 42.21 4.80 19.12
N LEU A 888 41.09 4.95 19.82
CA LEU A 888 40.97 4.83 21.27
C LEU A 888 40.16 3.58 21.62
N SER A 889 40.73 2.72 22.46
CA SER A 889 40.08 1.52 23.01
C SER A 889 40.86 1.04 24.24
N ARG A 890 40.31 0.07 24.95
CA ARG A 890 41.06 -0.73 25.94
C ARG A 890 41.83 -1.86 25.26
N GLU A 891 42.54 -2.67 26.06
CA GLU A 891 43.27 -3.86 25.60
C GLU A 891 42.41 -4.73 24.67
N CYS A 892 42.81 -4.87 23.41
CA CYS A 892 42.12 -5.67 22.39
C CYS A 892 42.97 -5.92 21.15
N THR A 893 42.59 -6.92 20.35
CA THR A 893 43.04 -7.06 18.95
C THR A 893 41.90 -6.70 18.00
N PHE A 894 42.22 -6.14 16.83
CA PHE A 894 41.23 -5.75 15.83
C PHE A 894 41.84 -5.53 14.43
N ASP A 895 40.99 -5.53 13.42
CA ASP A 895 41.33 -5.11 12.06
C ASP A 895 40.85 -3.67 11.82
N LEU A 896 41.61 -2.87 11.08
CA LEU A 896 41.28 -1.50 10.72
C LEU A 896 41.25 -1.31 9.20
N THR A 897 40.15 -0.80 8.68
CA THR A 897 39.99 -0.43 7.27
C THR A 897 39.62 1.07 7.18
N PRO A 898 40.49 1.94 6.65
CA PRO A 898 40.14 3.32 6.35
C PRO A 898 39.08 3.40 5.25
N ARG A 899 37.97 4.11 5.48
CA ARG A 899 36.89 4.30 4.51
C ARG A 899 36.65 5.77 4.24
N ARG A 900 36.02 6.07 3.09
CA ARG A 900 35.68 7.42 2.63
C ARG A 900 36.90 8.35 2.46
N LEU A 901 38.03 7.77 2.05
CA LEU A 901 39.24 8.52 1.69
C LEU A 901 38.95 9.42 0.47
N ARG A 902 39.34 10.70 0.55
CA ARG A 902 39.10 11.73 -0.48
C ARG A 902 40.37 12.28 -1.11
N LEU A 903 41.51 12.18 -0.44
CA LEU A 903 42.80 12.68 -0.92
C LEU A 903 43.78 11.53 -1.18
N PHE A 904 43.73 10.50 -0.35
CA PHE A 904 44.57 9.31 -0.35
C PHE A 904 43.92 8.18 -1.16
N HIS A 905 43.71 8.43 -2.46
CA HIS A 905 43.17 7.43 -3.38
C HIS A 905 44.19 6.31 -3.64
N LEU A 906 43.78 5.07 -3.40
CA LEU A 906 44.61 3.88 -3.57
C LEU A 906 44.22 3.14 -4.84
N LYS A 907 45.23 2.67 -5.58
CA LYS A 907 45.03 1.81 -6.74
C LYS A 907 45.03 0.34 -6.31
N PRO A 908 44.30 -0.55 -7.02
CA PRO A 908 44.39 -1.98 -6.77
C PRO A 908 45.84 -2.50 -6.84
N GLY A 909 46.25 -3.29 -5.84
CA GLY A 909 47.60 -3.82 -5.69
C GLY A 909 48.67 -2.80 -5.26
N GLU A 910 48.29 -1.56 -4.93
CA GLU A 910 49.24 -0.55 -4.46
C GLU A 910 49.85 -0.94 -3.11
N LYS A 911 51.19 -0.92 -3.03
CA LYS A 911 51.95 -1.25 -1.81
C LYS A 911 52.08 -0.06 -0.88
N LEU A 912 51.66 -0.24 0.35
CA LEU A 912 51.71 0.78 1.39
C LEU A 912 52.52 0.29 2.59
N ARG A 913 53.12 1.23 3.30
CA ARG A 913 53.73 0.99 4.60
C ARG A 913 52.83 1.55 5.69
N TRP A 914 52.66 0.80 6.77
CA TRP A 914 51.87 1.25 7.92
C TRP A 914 52.66 1.13 9.23
N GLU A 915 52.33 2.00 10.16
CA GLU A 915 52.86 2.02 11.52
C GLU A 915 51.71 2.30 12.50
N ALA A 916 51.69 1.59 13.63
CA ALA A 916 50.73 1.81 14.72
C ALA A 916 51.48 1.92 16.04
N ALA A 917 51.56 3.14 16.57
CA ALA A 917 52.27 3.45 17.81
C ALA A 917 51.29 3.52 18.99
N PRO A 918 51.54 2.80 20.11
CA PRO A 918 50.76 2.95 21.33
C PRO A 918 50.76 4.38 21.85
N LEU A 919 49.59 4.86 22.25
CA LEU A 919 49.47 6.18 22.87
C LEU A 919 50.14 6.19 24.26
N PRO A 920 50.74 7.32 24.68
CA PRO A 920 51.30 7.44 26.03
C PRO A 920 50.28 7.08 27.11
N GLY A 921 50.66 6.16 28.02
CA GLY A 921 49.79 5.62 29.05
C GLY A 921 50.60 5.00 30.21
N ARG A 922 49.93 4.24 31.07
CA ARG A 922 50.59 3.50 32.17
C ARG A 922 51.27 2.23 31.65
N GLY A 923 50.79 1.66 30.56
CA GLY A 923 51.36 0.49 29.90
C GLY A 923 52.60 0.81 29.04
N LYS A 924 53.39 -0.22 28.76
CA LYS A 924 54.48 -0.19 27.77
C LYS A 924 54.12 -1.13 26.62
N GLY A 925 53.97 -0.58 25.43
CA GLY A 925 53.74 -1.35 24.21
C GLY A 925 54.71 -0.96 23.13
N GLU A 926 55.15 -1.94 22.34
CA GLU A 926 56.02 -1.70 21.20
C GLU A 926 55.21 -1.21 19.97
N PRO A 927 55.77 -0.32 19.14
CA PRO A 927 55.18 0.03 17.86
C PRO A 927 55.01 -1.20 16.96
N GLN A 928 53.86 -1.27 16.28
CA GLN A 928 53.56 -2.27 15.26
C GLN A 928 53.74 -1.64 13.88
N GLY A 929 54.04 -2.43 12.86
CA GLY A 929 54.15 -1.91 11.50
C GLY A 929 54.43 -2.99 10.47
N GLY A 930 54.31 -2.64 9.20
CA GLY A 930 54.55 -3.56 8.10
C GLY A 930 54.21 -2.97 6.75
N GLU A 931 54.18 -3.84 5.74
CA GLU A 931 53.65 -3.52 4.41
C GLU A 931 52.26 -4.15 4.24
N VAL A 932 51.44 -3.53 3.42
CA VAL A 932 50.11 -4.02 3.05
C VAL A 932 49.80 -3.60 1.62
N ASP A 933 49.13 -4.48 0.88
CA ASP A 933 48.71 -4.21 -0.48
C ASP A 933 47.22 -3.85 -0.49
N ALA A 934 46.85 -2.85 -1.28
CA ALA A 934 45.45 -2.57 -1.56
C ALA A 934 44.83 -3.72 -2.37
N ASP A 935 43.60 -4.12 -2.02
CA ASP A 935 42.88 -5.19 -2.71
C ASP A 935 42.39 -4.80 -4.12
N GLY A 936 41.60 -5.67 -4.75
CA GLY A 936 41.06 -5.43 -6.10
C GLY A 936 40.20 -4.16 -6.24
N ASP A 937 39.68 -3.64 -5.14
CA ASP A 937 38.83 -2.45 -5.09
C ASP A 937 39.58 -1.21 -4.60
N GLY A 938 40.91 -1.30 -4.40
CA GLY A 938 41.71 -0.20 -3.86
C GLY A 938 41.47 0.02 -2.37
N VAL A 939 41.12 -1.03 -1.63
CA VAL A 939 40.85 -0.99 -0.19
C VAL A 939 41.98 -1.63 0.59
N VAL A 940 42.32 -1.07 1.75
CA VAL A 940 43.36 -1.61 2.63
C VAL A 940 42.80 -1.92 4.00
N THR A 941 43.04 -3.15 4.46
CA THR A 941 42.72 -3.61 5.81
C THR A 941 44.01 -3.98 6.54
N LEU A 942 44.31 -3.27 7.62
CA LEU A 942 45.39 -3.62 8.55
C LEU A 942 44.85 -4.69 9.51
N LYS A 943 45.45 -5.88 9.48
CA LYS A 943 44.96 -7.04 10.25
C LYS A 943 45.68 -7.20 11.58
N GLY A 944 44.96 -7.56 12.63
CA GLY A 944 45.53 -7.97 13.93
C GLY A 944 46.25 -6.87 14.69
N LEU A 945 45.84 -5.61 14.53
CA LEU A 945 46.34 -4.50 15.35
C LEU A 945 46.00 -4.77 16.82
N THR A 946 46.98 -4.54 17.71
CA THR A 946 46.84 -4.81 19.14
C THR A 946 46.94 -3.51 19.94
N VAL A 947 45.90 -3.18 20.72
CA VAL A 947 46.01 -2.18 21.79
C VAL A 947 46.59 -2.88 23.02
N PRO A 948 47.80 -2.51 23.48
CA PRO A 948 48.40 -3.16 24.64
C PRO A 948 47.64 -2.84 25.94
N ARG A 949 47.82 -3.69 26.95
CA ARG A 949 47.31 -3.44 28.30
C ARG A 949 47.76 -2.06 28.80
N ASP A 950 46.88 -1.36 29.50
CA ASP A 950 47.11 -0.05 30.13
C ASP A 950 47.54 1.08 29.16
N CYS A 951 47.35 0.87 27.84
CA CYS A 951 47.47 1.90 26.81
C CYS A 951 46.08 2.41 26.41
N PRO A 952 45.88 3.72 26.21
CA PRO A 952 44.57 4.27 25.89
C PRO A 952 44.18 4.13 24.40
N GLY A 953 45.07 3.61 23.55
CA GLY A 953 44.82 3.46 22.12
C GLY A 953 46.08 3.37 21.26
N LEU A 954 45.92 3.51 19.94
CA LEU A 954 46.97 3.50 18.93
C LEU A 954 46.88 4.76 18.04
N ARG A 955 48.01 5.34 17.67
CA ARG A 955 48.13 6.25 16.54
C ARG A 955 48.56 5.45 15.32
N VAL A 956 47.70 5.35 14.31
CA VAL A 956 47.93 4.56 13.10
C VAL A 956 48.20 5.49 11.93
N VAL A 957 49.28 5.22 11.18
CA VAL A 957 49.69 5.97 10.00
C VAL A 957 49.91 5.00 8.85
N LEU A 958 49.30 5.30 7.71
CA LEU A 958 49.44 4.57 6.44
C LEU A 958 50.08 5.52 5.42
N ARG A 959 51.14 5.09 4.72
CA ARG A 959 51.89 5.91 3.76
C ARG A 959 52.21 5.14 2.50
N ARG A 960 52.23 5.83 1.36
CA ARG A 960 52.81 5.27 0.14
C ARG A 960 54.27 4.90 0.35
N THR A 961 54.65 3.73 -0.13
CA THR A 961 56.07 3.39 -0.29
C THR A 961 56.62 4.32 -1.38
N ARG A 962 57.41 5.34 -1.01
CA ARG A 962 58.09 6.16 -2.02
C ARG A 962 58.98 5.21 -2.82
N ARG A 963 58.75 5.08 -4.14
CA ARG A 963 59.82 4.64 -5.03
C ARG A 963 60.95 5.65 -4.85
N LEU A 964 62.10 5.20 -4.34
CA LEU A 964 63.33 5.95 -4.55
C LEU A 964 63.45 6.18 -6.08
N PRO A 965 63.71 7.42 -6.52
CA PRO A 965 63.72 7.77 -7.93
C PRO A 965 64.66 6.91 -8.76
#